data_AF-A0A957Z227-F1
#
_entry.id   AF-A0A957Z227-F1
#
_cell.length_a   1.000
_cell.length_b   1.000
_cell.length_c   1.000
_cell.angle_alpha   90.00
_cell.angle_beta   90.00
_cell.angle_gamma   90.00
#
_symmetry.space_group_name_H-M   'P 1'
#
loop_
_entity.id
_entity.type
_entity.pdbx_description
1 polymer ?
#
loop_
_entity_poly.entity_id
_entity_poly.type
_entity_poly.pdbx_seq_one_letter_code
_entity_poly.pdbx_strand_id
1 'polypeptide(L)'
;MRRTVRLIIRCCLAALTLIGVLLSSSAPVVNAAVPPVPRFAPDVPASLALTLLTDGDGAVHADPDQAAYTAGQTVTLTAVPAPGWHFDHWDGDLEFGADWWDAGWDFRIPVTVNVGAYARTDKPVELAVNFTTVLSQLGVSGQFDPRALRVVEVDVNGALLAADVPLQFDAAPGYNAITNAQGTLIFLLAGTTAVQKNRYYHVYFDLATKNLPAQSVTSQVKLTDNVTDQGQASYKIETSSGTYYYHKTGGGFSSLDDKSGKDWIDYNSAIGSAGQFRGIPNLVRPADGGMFHPGTTNTISSIVSQGPLKLTLESATADGKWQVQWAIYPTYATLTVLKVNSLYWFLYEGVPGGLLDMQDIVVRSDGTITDFDDAWCNDTSTSVTLPASCLLPGPDWSSEWAYMGDPNVGAVGRSLFAVHHEDDTKLDAYRRASGTISMTIFGFGRYESSPLLTTVPQTFSIGLVDSVSYSTVSKAVESAYRPVTVTAAVGEKRAADVGSDSTDNPLQVTLQTDRTITAYFERDYYTVTASHTGTGTVTVAPPTDLQGYVYGEGVTITATPAVGWVFAGWSGSLTGNQATTTLPINGNETIVAAFVPASYTLTVTATDPTLTPTTSGYVLVAPQQTGYAHNAQVTLGAYASAGWQFREWQGDLGGTDPHQTLTMVNDAHVTAVFAPLFYTLAAHAEDEAGNLLASPPLLAPAADPAGYAYGELVAVQAAEIPGMRFVGWAGALTSTNQNEMLTVMGSDTITAIYAVNYYAIDVDVID
;
A
#
# COMPACT_ATOMS: atom_id res chain seq x y z
N MET A 1 9.32 -58.20 36.18
CA MET A 1 9.19 -58.88 34.87
C MET A 1 7.71 -58.98 34.52
N ARG A 2 7.17 -57.97 33.81
CA ARG A 2 6.76 -58.01 32.38
C ARG A 2 5.66 -59.02 32.03
N ARG A 3 4.40 -58.53 31.92
CA ARG A 3 3.49 -58.51 30.73
C ARG A 3 2.02 -58.46 31.20
N THR A 4 1.28 -57.33 31.13
CA THR A 4 0.57 -56.69 29.96
C THR A 4 -0.75 -57.43 29.63
N VAL A 5 -1.98 -56.89 29.51
CA VAL A 5 -2.65 -55.55 29.56
C VAL A 5 -4.20 -55.77 29.40
N ARG A 6 -5.01 -54.74 29.72
CA ARG A 6 -6.43 -54.40 29.36
C ARG A 6 -7.56 -54.81 30.35
N LEU A 7 -8.19 -53.91 31.13
CA LEU A 7 -9.02 -52.68 30.88
C LEU A 7 -10.54 -53.02 30.92
N ILE A 8 -11.14 -53.11 32.10
CA ILE A 8 -12.12 -52.19 32.75
C ILE A 8 -13.48 -52.08 32.04
N ILE A 9 -14.48 -52.79 32.60
CA ILE A 9 -15.92 -52.54 32.52
C ILE A 9 -16.46 -52.63 33.96
N ARG A 10 -17.27 -51.63 34.36
CA ARG A 10 -18.29 -51.58 35.43
C ARG A 10 -18.14 -50.35 36.33
N CYS A 11 -19.13 -49.47 36.29
CA CYS A 11 -19.75 -48.88 37.47
C CYS A 11 -21.17 -48.43 37.13
N CYS A 12 -22.16 -49.09 37.74
CA CYS A 12 -23.52 -48.61 37.93
C CYS A 12 -23.64 -47.96 39.32
N LEU A 13 -24.74 -47.23 39.50
CA LEU A 13 -25.40 -46.84 40.76
C LEU A 13 -24.99 -45.52 41.43
N ALA A 14 -25.77 -44.47 41.16
CA ALA A 14 -26.34 -43.50 42.11
C ALA A 14 -27.21 -42.53 41.28
N ALA A 15 -28.42 -42.11 41.62
CA ALA A 15 -29.29 -42.30 42.76
C ALA A 15 -30.73 -42.05 42.28
N LEU A 16 -31.69 -42.81 42.80
CA LEU A 16 -33.12 -42.60 42.60
C LEU A 16 -33.73 -42.33 43.99
N THR A 17 -34.30 -41.15 44.19
CA THR A 17 -35.41 -40.83 45.12
C THR A 17 -35.61 -39.31 45.13
N LEU A 18 -36.75 -38.80 44.64
CA LEU A 18 -37.84 -38.28 45.48
C LEU A 18 -38.97 -37.65 44.64
N ILE A 19 -40.21 -37.90 45.10
CA ILE A 19 -41.48 -37.16 44.87
C ILE A 19 -42.28 -37.47 43.60
N GLY A 20 -43.41 -38.15 43.81
CA GLY A 20 -44.57 -38.12 42.92
C GLY A 20 -45.60 -37.09 43.38
N VAL A 21 -46.47 -36.68 42.44
CA VAL A 21 -47.94 -36.61 42.51
C VAL A 21 -48.42 -35.73 41.35
N LEU A 22 -49.39 -36.25 40.59
CA LEU A 22 -50.10 -35.60 39.49
C LEU A 22 -50.76 -34.30 39.93
N LEU A 23 -50.75 -33.28 39.06
CA LEU A 23 -51.88 -32.38 38.87
C LEU A 23 -51.95 -31.94 37.40
N SER A 24 -53.12 -32.18 36.83
CA SER A 24 -53.61 -31.70 35.55
C SER A 24 -53.57 -30.17 35.44
N SER A 25 -52.96 -29.65 34.38
CA SER A 25 -53.33 -28.33 33.85
C SER A 25 -53.05 -28.29 32.36
N SER A 26 -54.12 -28.20 31.58
CA SER A 26 -54.14 -27.74 30.20
C SER A 26 -53.53 -26.34 30.13
N ALA A 27 -52.26 -26.24 29.75
CA ALA A 27 -51.65 -24.98 29.33
C ALA A 27 -51.90 -24.81 27.82
N PRO A 28 -52.34 -23.63 27.36
CA PRO A 28 -52.49 -23.38 25.93
C PRO A 28 -51.12 -23.45 25.28
N VAL A 29 -51.02 -24.25 24.21
CA VAL A 29 -49.84 -24.30 23.34
C VAL A 29 -49.64 -22.89 22.79
N VAL A 30 -48.64 -22.19 23.33
CA VAL A 30 -48.16 -20.94 22.77
C VAL A 30 -47.65 -21.27 21.38
N ASN A 31 -48.12 -20.55 20.35
CA ASN A 31 -47.61 -20.63 18.99
C ASN A 31 -46.08 -20.61 19.00
N ALA A 32 -45.45 -21.77 18.86
CA ALA A 32 -44.06 -21.84 18.50
C ALA A 32 -43.98 -21.35 17.06
N ALA A 33 -43.42 -20.16 16.87
CA ALA A 33 -42.97 -19.72 15.56
C ALA A 33 -42.07 -20.81 14.96
N VAL A 34 -42.17 -20.98 13.64
CA VAL A 34 -41.24 -21.75 12.81
C VAL A 34 -39.82 -21.58 13.38
N PRO A 35 -39.05 -22.66 13.63
CA PRO A 35 -37.67 -22.50 14.07
C PRO A 35 -37.00 -21.54 13.09
N PRO A 36 -36.43 -20.42 13.58
CA PRO A 36 -35.77 -19.49 12.68
C PRO A 36 -34.70 -20.26 11.93
N VAL A 37 -34.68 -20.12 10.60
CA VAL A 37 -33.47 -20.42 9.81
C VAL A 37 -32.31 -19.79 10.59
N PRO A 38 -31.23 -20.54 10.91
CA PRO A 38 -30.16 -20.06 11.77
C PRO A 38 -29.82 -18.62 11.40
N ARG A 39 -29.95 -17.74 12.39
CA ARG A 39 -29.81 -16.31 12.23
C ARG A 39 -28.36 -16.04 11.87
N PHE A 40 -28.07 -15.85 10.59
CA PHE A 40 -26.75 -15.44 10.13
C PHE A 40 -26.48 -14.03 10.66
N ALA A 41 -25.58 -13.94 11.64
CA ALA A 41 -24.62 -12.86 11.66
C ALA A 41 -23.48 -13.34 10.76
N PRO A 42 -23.06 -12.60 9.72
CA PRO A 42 -21.82 -12.95 9.02
C PRO A 42 -20.71 -13.02 10.07
N ASP A 43 -19.90 -14.08 10.02
CA ASP A 43 -18.65 -14.12 10.76
C ASP A 43 -17.77 -13.02 10.18
N VAL A 44 -17.81 -11.85 10.81
CA VAL A 44 -16.88 -10.76 10.52
C VAL A 44 -15.50 -11.32 10.82
N PRO A 45 -14.53 -11.31 9.87
CA PRO A 45 -13.15 -11.55 10.23
C PRO A 45 -12.83 -10.64 11.41
N ALA A 46 -12.47 -11.22 12.56
CA ALA A 46 -12.38 -10.47 13.81
C ALA A 46 -11.29 -9.37 13.79
N SER A 47 -10.49 -9.30 12.72
CA SER A 47 -9.44 -8.32 12.48
C SER A 47 -9.01 -8.35 11.01
N LEU A 48 -8.88 -7.18 10.38
CA LEU A 48 -8.20 -6.95 9.10
C LEU A 48 -6.81 -6.35 9.35
N ALA A 49 -5.83 -6.75 8.55
CA ALA A 49 -4.48 -6.22 8.59
C ALA A 49 -4.27 -5.12 7.53
N LEU A 50 -3.64 -4.01 7.92
CA LEU A 50 -3.14 -3.00 7.01
C LEU A 50 -1.61 -2.99 7.11
N THR A 51 -0.95 -3.39 6.03
CA THR A 51 0.51 -3.37 5.91
C THR A 51 0.93 -2.11 5.16
N LEU A 52 1.79 -1.29 5.78
CA LEU A 52 2.30 -0.06 5.20
C LEU A 52 3.78 -0.22 4.87
N LEU A 53 4.13 0.05 3.62
CA LEU A 53 5.50 0.00 3.11
C LEU A 53 5.94 1.40 2.65
N THR A 54 7.24 1.60 2.55
CA THR A 54 7.85 2.82 2.02
C THR A 54 8.94 2.46 1.01
N ASP A 55 8.93 3.09 -0.15
CA ASP A 55 10.05 3.13 -1.09
C ASP A 55 10.61 4.55 -1.12
N GLY A 56 11.93 4.70 -1.03
CA GLY A 56 12.58 5.97 -0.67
C GLY A 56 12.61 6.24 0.83
N ASP A 57 12.96 7.48 1.22
CA ASP A 57 13.14 7.87 2.62
C ASP A 57 12.01 8.78 3.12
N GLY A 58 11.29 8.30 4.12
CA GLY A 58 10.11 8.94 4.69
C GLY A 58 9.40 8.01 5.67
N ALA A 59 8.26 8.46 6.17
CA ALA A 59 7.43 7.69 7.08
C ALA A 59 5.95 7.75 6.65
N VAL A 60 5.19 6.72 7.00
CA VAL A 60 3.73 6.71 6.85
C VAL A 60 3.10 6.67 8.24
N HIS A 61 2.10 7.52 8.45
CA HIS A 61 1.28 7.50 9.65
C HIS A 61 -0.17 7.14 9.30
N ALA A 62 -0.75 6.17 10.02
CA ALA A 62 -2.16 5.82 9.92
C ALA A 62 -2.96 6.45 11.06
N ASP A 63 -4.15 6.97 10.76
CA ASP A 63 -5.12 7.43 11.76
C ASP A 63 -6.51 6.84 11.46
N PRO A 64 -7.05 5.97 12.33
CA PRO A 64 -6.42 5.48 13.56
C PRO A 64 -5.30 4.46 13.29
N ASP A 65 -4.22 4.51 14.07
CA ASP A 65 -3.16 3.49 14.07
C ASP A 65 -3.55 2.32 14.99
N GLN A 66 -3.79 1.15 14.39
CA GLN A 66 -4.30 -0.03 15.10
C GLN A 66 -3.62 -1.30 14.59
N ALA A 67 -3.37 -2.25 15.49
CA ALA A 67 -2.83 -3.56 15.13
C ALA A 67 -3.78 -4.41 14.27
N ALA A 68 -5.07 -4.05 14.27
CA ALA A 68 -6.14 -4.72 13.58
C ALA A 68 -7.30 -3.75 13.36
N TYR A 69 -7.93 -3.83 12.21
CA TYR A 69 -9.05 -2.99 11.81
C TYR A 69 -10.33 -3.81 11.63
N THR A 70 -11.49 -3.17 11.67
CA THR A 70 -12.76 -3.81 11.32
C THR A 70 -13.15 -3.54 9.87
N ALA A 71 -13.84 -4.48 9.23
CA ALA A 71 -14.39 -4.25 7.89
C ALA A 71 -15.31 -3.00 7.87
N GLY A 72 -15.14 -2.18 6.84
CA GLY A 72 -15.80 -0.88 6.71
C GLY A 72 -15.10 0.28 7.42
N GLN A 73 -14.04 0.04 8.21
CA GLN A 73 -13.32 1.11 8.89
C GLN A 73 -12.47 1.92 7.90
N THR A 74 -12.63 3.24 7.93
CA THR A 74 -11.80 4.17 7.16
C THR A 74 -10.57 4.56 7.98
N VAL A 75 -9.40 4.52 7.33
CA VAL A 75 -8.09 4.89 7.85
C VAL A 75 -7.53 6.02 6.99
N THR A 76 -7.02 7.07 7.62
CA THR A 76 -6.34 8.17 6.95
C THR A 76 -4.83 7.93 6.99
N LEU A 77 -4.20 7.80 5.83
CA LEU A 77 -2.76 7.61 5.67
C LEU A 77 -2.11 8.95 5.33
N THR A 78 -1.08 9.33 6.09
CA THR A 78 -0.28 10.53 5.84
C THR A 78 1.16 10.13 5.56
N ALA A 79 1.66 10.47 4.37
CA ALA A 79 3.07 10.32 4.03
C ALA A 79 3.84 11.55 4.51
N VAL A 80 4.94 11.32 5.23
CA VAL A 80 5.82 12.36 5.80
C VAL A 80 7.23 12.14 5.22
N PRO A 81 7.63 12.92 4.20
CA PRO A 81 8.95 12.79 3.59
C PRO A 81 10.08 13.13 4.57
N ALA A 82 11.21 12.44 4.46
CA ALA A 82 12.43 12.83 5.16
C ALA A 82 13.03 14.11 4.55
N PRO A 83 13.92 14.84 5.25
CA PRO A 83 14.62 15.99 4.66
C PRO A 83 15.35 15.63 3.37
N GLY A 84 15.12 16.38 2.29
CA GLY A 84 15.68 16.08 0.97
C GLY A 84 14.87 15.10 0.13
N TRP A 85 13.65 14.78 0.54
CA TRP A 85 12.72 13.94 -0.22
C TRP A 85 11.35 14.61 -0.26
N HIS A 86 10.56 14.32 -1.29
CA HIS A 86 9.15 14.66 -1.35
C HIS A 86 8.31 13.40 -1.56
N PHE A 87 7.04 13.47 -1.18
CA PHE A 87 6.09 12.40 -1.45
C PHE A 87 5.69 12.48 -2.91
N ASP A 88 5.80 11.36 -3.62
CA ASP A 88 5.44 11.25 -5.04
C ASP A 88 4.02 10.70 -5.19
N HIS A 89 3.79 9.44 -4.82
CA HIS A 89 2.46 8.80 -4.86
C HIS A 89 2.34 7.60 -3.89
N TRP A 90 1.09 7.13 -3.73
CA TRP A 90 0.73 5.84 -3.12
C TRP A 90 0.51 4.81 -4.23
N ASP A 91 0.88 3.56 -3.98
CA ASP A 91 0.58 2.39 -4.84
C ASP A 91 0.28 1.15 -3.96
N GLY A 92 -0.10 0.03 -4.59
CA GLY A 92 -0.42 -1.24 -3.96
C GLY A 92 -1.92 -1.53 -3.99
N ASP A 93 -2.46 -2.06 -2.89
CA ASP A 93 -3.87 -2.44 -2.78
C ASP A 93 -4.78 -1.22 -2.55
N LEU A 94 -4.69 -0.20 -3.42
CA LEU A 94 -5.51 1.01 -3.34
C LEU A 94 -6.94 0.76 -3.84
N GLU A 95 -7.06 0.00 -4.93
CA GLU A 95 -8.34 -0.40 -5.47
C GLU A 95 -8.88 -1.64 -4.79
N PHE A 96 -10.16 -1.59 -4.41
CA PHE A 96 -10.87 -2.76 -3.94
C PHE A 96 -12.04 -3.04 -4.88
N GLY A 97 -11.91 -4.15 -5.60
CA GLY A 97 -12.91 -4.64 -6.52
C GLY A 97 -12.63 -4.43 -8.01
N ALA A 98 -11.38 -4.21 -8.41
CA ALA A 98 -10.96 -4.28 -9.81
C ALA A 98 -11.23 -5.67 -10.42
N ASP A 99 -11.12 -6.73 -9.60
CA ASP A 99 -11.41 -8.13 -9.98
C ASP A 99 -12.89 -8.50 -9.84
N TRP A 100 -13.79 -7.52 -9.70
CA TRP A 100 -15.21 -7.83 -9.66
C TRP A 100 -15.67 -8.32 -11.03
N TRP A 101 -16.55 -9.32 -11.01
CA TRP A 101 -17.11 -9.88 -12.24
C TRP A 101 -17.72 -8.82 -13.16
N ASP A 102 -18.38 -7.80 -12.59
CA ASP A 102 -18.97 -6.70 -13.32
C ASP A 102 -18.83 -5.40 -12.50
N ALA A 103 -18.26 -4.37 -13.12
CA ALA A 103 -18.03 -3.05 -12.50
C ALA A 103 -19.31 -2.22 -12.31
N GLY A 104 -20.44 -2.66 -12.89
CA GLY A 104 -21.74 -2.02 -12.78
C GLY A 104 -22.43 -2.20 -11.43
N TRP A 105 -21.94 -3.14 -10.59
CA TRP A 105 -22.41 -3.42 -9.24
C TRP A 105 -21.50 -2.80 -8.19
N ASP A 106 -22.13 -2.25 -7.15
CA ASP A 106 -21.43 -1.56 -6.07
C ASP A 106 -21.25 -2.44 -4.83
N PHE A 107 -21.97 -3.56 -4.70
CA PHE A 107 -21.91 -4.45 -3.54
C PHE A 107 -21.86 -5.93 -3.89
N ARG A 108 -21.16 -6.73 -3.07
CA ARG A 108 -21.20 -8.20 -3.12
C ARG A 108 -21.07 -8.84 -1.74
N ILE A 109 -21.39 -10.14 -1.64
CA ILE A 109 -21.19 -10.98 -0.47
C ILE A 109 -20.44 -12.25 -0.91
N PRO A 110 -19.22 -12.51 -0.44
CA PRO A 110 -18.58 -13.81 -0.64
C PRO A 110 -19.30 -14.92 0.13
N VAL A 111 -19.54 -16.04 -0.54
CA VAL A 111 -20.27 -17.19 -0.02
C VAL A 111 -19.47 -18.46 -0.30
N THR A 112 -19.24 -19.24 0.74
CA THR A 112 -18.66 -20.60 0.65
C THR A 112 -19.76 -21.63 0.90
N VAL A 113 -19.89 -22.60 0.00
CA VAL A 113 -20.77 -23.75 0.17
C VAL A 113 -19.91 -25.00 0.37
N ASN A 114 -19.93 -25.56 1.59
CA ASN A 114 -19.32 -26.83 1.91
C ASN A 114 -20.37 -27.95 1.78
N VAL A 115 -20.09 -28.93 0.92
CA VAL A 115 -21.06 -30.00 0.63
C VAL A 115 -21.09 -31.15 1.63
N GLY A 116 -20.16 -31.16 2.60
CA GLY A 116 -20.12 -32.15 3.69
C GLY A 116 -19.77 -33.57 3.23
N ALA A 117 -20.31 -34.58 3.93
CA ALA A 117 -19.99 -35.99 3.70
C ALA A 117 -20.64 -36.60 2.44
N TYR A 118 -21.53 -35.86 1.77
CA TYR A 118 -22.36 -36.38 0.71
C TYR A 118 -22.13 -35.62 -0.59
N ALA A 119 -22.00 -36.35 -1.69
CA ALA A 119 -21.87 -35.73 -3.01
C ALA A 119 -23.18 -35.03 -3.37
N ARG A 120 -23.09 -33.96 -4.14
CA ARG A 120 -24.24 -33.16 -4.59
C ARG A 120 -24.27 -33.12 -6.09
N THR A 121 -25.45 -33.15 -6.67
CA THR A 121 -25.67 -32.90 -8.09
C THR A 121 -26.84 -31.94 -8.23
N ASP A 122 -26.61 -30.81 -8.90
CA ASP A 122 -27.62 -29.77 -9.16
C ASP A 122 -28.42 -29.39 -7.90
N LYS A 123 -27.72 -29.22 -6.78
CA LYS A 123 -28.34 -29.00 -5.46
C LYS A 123 -28.77 -27.54 -5.32
N PRO A 124 -30.07 -27.25 -5.06
CA PRO A 124 -30.47 -25.92 -4.62
C PRO A 124 -29.84 -25.61 -3.25
N VAL A 125 -29.21 -24.45 -3.15
CA VAL A 125 -28.60 -23.90 -1.94
C VAL A 125 -29.47 -22.76 -1.45
N GLU A 126 -29.78 -22.74 -0.16
CA GLU A 126 -30.56 -21.67 0.47
C GLU A 126 -29.69 -20.88 1.44
N LEU A 127 -29.63 -19.56 1.24
CA LEU A 127 -28.94 -18.60 2.10
C LEU A 127 -29.96 -17.61 2.65
N ALA A 128 -30.22 -17.67 3.96
CA ALA A 128 -30.96 -16.60 4.63
C ALA A 128 -30.09 -15.36 4.74
N VAL A 129 -30.60 -14.21 4.28
CA VAL A 129 -29.86 -12.96 4.19
C VAL A 129 -30.76 -11.78 4.52
N ASN A 130 -30.20 -10.75 5.16
CA ASN A 130 -30.85 -9.45 5.33
C ASN A 130 -29.98 -8.35 4.72
N PHE A 131 -30.33 -7.90 3.52
CA PHE A 131 -29.55 -6.90 2.80
C PHE A 131 -29.57 -5.53 3.49
N THR A 132 -30.59 -5.22 4.31
CA THR A 132 -30.57 -4.00 5.14
C THR A 132 -29.45 -4.06 6.16
N THR A 133 -29.21 -5.23 6.77
CA THR A 133 -28.10 -5.43 7.71
C THR A 133 -26.75 -5.37 7.01
N VAL A 134 -26.63 -5.98 5.82
CA VAL A 134 -25.38 -5.95 5.04
C VAL A 134 -25.05 -4.51 4.62
N LEU A 135 -26.03 -3.76 4.10
CA LEU A 135 -25.84 -2.35 3.72
C LEU A 135 -25.47 -1.47 4.92
N SER A 136 -26.10 -1.67 6.09
CA SER A 136 -25.78 -0.87 7.28
C SER A 136 -24.36 -1.15 7.80
N GLN A 137 -23.89 -2.40 7.74
CA GLN A 137 -22.51 -2.76 8.06
C GLN A 137 -21.50 -2.09 7.12
N LEU A 138 -21.90 -1.88 5.86
CA LEU A 138 -21.13 -1.14 4.86
C LEU A 138 -21.25 0.38 4.97
N GLY A 139 -21.98 0.90 5.96
CA GLY A 139 -22.24 2.33 6.13
C GLY A 139 -23.13 2.93 5.02
N VAL A 140 -23.92 2.10 4.34
CA VAL A 140 -24.79 2.49 3.23
C VAL A 140 -26.26 2.45 3.66
N SER A 141 -26.98 3.52 3.32
CA SER A 141 -28.44 3.58 3.43
C SER A 141 -29.06 3.63 2.04
N GLY A 142 -30.13 2.86 1.82
CA GLY A 142 -30.84 2.88 0.55
C GLY A 142 -31.91 1.80 0.47
N GLN A 143 -32.65 1.82 -0.63
CA GLN A 143 -33.63 0.78 -0.95
C GLN A 143 -32.92 -0.34 -1.71
N PHE A 144 -32.80 -1.53 -1.11
CA PHE A 144 -32.31 -2.72 -1.79
C PHE A 144 -33.20 -3.08 -2.99
N ASP A 145 -32.57 -3.43 -4.12
CA ASP A 145 -33.27 -3.91 -5.30
C ASP A 145 -33.02 -5.40 -5.53
N PRO A 146 -34.02 -6.28 -5.32
CA PRO A 146 -33.86 -7.71 -5.60
C PRO A 146 -33.62 -8.01 -7.08
N ARG A 147 -33.94 -7.08 -8.01
CA ARG A 147 -33.62 -7.23 -9.45
C ARG A 147 -32.12 -7.12 -9.70
N ALA A 148 -31.39 -6.41 -8.85
CA ALA A 148 -29.95 -6.28 -8.94
C ALA A 148 -29.22 -7.56 -8.48
N LEU A 149 -29.88 -8.57 -7.92
CA LEU A 149 -29.19 -9.78 -7.48
C LEU A 149 -28.50 -10.50 -8.64
N ARG A 150 -27.24 -10.87 -8.45
CA ARG A 150 -26.49 -11.83 -9.28
C ARG A 150 -25.73 -12.78 -8.39
N VAL A 151 -25.66 -14.04 -8.80
CA VAL A 151 -24.78 -15.03 -8.18
C VAL A 151 -23.82 -15.48 -9.24
N VAL A 152 -22.53 -15.37 -8.93
CA VAL A 152 -21.45 -15.91 -9.77
C VAL A 152 -20.70 -16.96 -8.98
N GLU A 153 -20.23 -17.98 -9.67
CA GLU A 153 -19.30 -18.95 -9.11
C GLU A 153 -17.88 -18.51 -9.41
N VAL A 154 -17.00 -18.66 -8.42
CA VAL A 154 -15.58 -18.35 -8.51
C VAL A 154 -14.74 -19.50 -7.98
N ASP A 155 -13.46 -19.51 -8.34
CA ASP A 155 -12.48 -20.38 -7.69
C ASP A 155 -12.05 -19.82 -6.33
N VAL A 156 -11.14 -20.52 -5.64
CA VAL A 156 -10.64 -20.13 -4.32
C VAL A 156 -9.87 -18.79 -4.34
N ASN A 157 -9.39 -18.35 -5.50
CA ASN A 157 -8.67 -17.09 -5.68
C ASN A 157 -9.60 -15.97 -6.18
N GLY A 158 -10.92 -16.24 -6.31
CA GLY A 158 -11.90 -15.28 -6.81
C GLY A 158 -12.02 -15.21 -8.33
N ALA A 159 -11.31 -16.05 -9.09
CA ALA A 159 -11.42 -16.06 -10.54
C ALA A 159 -12.77 -16.64 -10.98
N LEU A 160 -13.41 -16.00 -11.95
CA LEU A 160 -14.75 -16.36 -12.43
C LEU A 160 -14.77 -17.77 -13.05
N LEU A 161 -15.67 -18.63 -12.55
CA LEU A 161 -15.98 -19.95 -13.10
C LEU A 161 -17.33 -19.97 -13.83
N ALA A 162 -18.34 -19.27 -13.31
CA ALA A 162 -19.65 -19.14 -13.94
C ALA A 162 -20.31 -17.78 -13.62
N ALA A 163 -20.67 -17.03 -14.66
CA ALA A 163 -21.30 -15.70 -14.54
C ALA A 163 -22.81 -15.74 -14.25
N ASP A 164 -23.49 -16.82 -14.64
CA ASP A 164 -24.94 -16.87 -14.69
C ASP A 164 -25.50 -18.01 -13.84
N VAL A 165 -25.10 -18.07 -12.56
CA VAL A 165 -25.67 -19.07 -11.64
C VAL A 165 -27.17 -18.79 -11.50
N PRO A 166 -28.06 -19.76 -11.77
CA PRO A 166 -29.50 -19.58 -11.59
C PRO A 166 -29.81 -19.21 -10.14
N LEU A 167 -30.65 -18.18 -9.96
CA LEU A 167 -31.06 -17.71 -8.64
C LEU A 167 -32.56 -17.45 -8.53
N GLN A 168 -33.01 -17.37 -7.29
CA GLN A 168 -34.34 -16.94 -6.86
C GLN A 168 -34.21 -16.26 -5.50
N PHE A 169 -34.98 -15.20 -5.25
CA PHE A 169 -35.05 -14.56 -3.93
C PHE A 169 -36.47 -14.59 -3.39
N ASP A 170 -36.65 -15.30 -2.27
CA ASP A 170 -37.92 -15.40 -1.56
C ASP A 170 -37.92 -14.41 -0.41
N ALA A 171 -38.67 -13.31 -0.56
CA ALA A 171 -38.82 -12.29 0.46
C ALA A 171 -39.48 -12.87 1.73
N ALA A 172 -38.93 -12.57 2.90
CA ALA A 172 -39.50 -13.02 4.17
C ALA A 172 -40.81 -12.28 4.50
N PRO A 173 -41.69 -12.84 5.35
CA PRO A 173 -42.83 -12.11 5.89
C PRO A 173 -42.40 -10.78 6.53
N GLY A 174 -43.06 -9.68 6.17
CA GLY A 174 -42.68 -8.34 6.64
C GLY A 174 -41.47 -7.73 5.92
N TYR A 175 -41.11 -8.25 4.73
CA TYR A 175 -40.10 -7.65 3.86
C TYR A 175 -40.39 -6.19 3.58
N ASN A 176 -39.37 -5.35 3.77
CA ASN A 176 -39.35 -3.96 3.35
C ASN A 176 -37.97 -3.67 2.78
N ALA A 177 -37.92 -3.24 1.52
CA ALA A 177 -36.66 -3.02 0.80
C ALA A 177 -35.73 -1.97 1.45
N ILE A 178 -36.22 -1.14 2.37
CA ILE A 178 -35.43 -0.14 3.09
C ILE A 178 -35.10 -0.64 4.51
N THR A 179 -36.12 -1.04 5.27
CA THR A 179 -35.98 -1.27 6.73
C THR A 179 -35.82 -2.73 7.13
N ASN A 180 -36.16 -3.68 6.24
CA ASN A 180 -36.08 -5.10 6.52
C ASN A 180 -36.02 -5.91 5.22
N ALA A 181 -34.93 -5.76 4.46
CA ALA A 181 -34.70 -6.48 3.21
C ALA A 181 -34.25 -7.93 3.47
N GLN A 182 -35.01 -8.64 4.30
CA GLN A 182 -34.78 -10.02 4.70
C GLN A 182 -35.45 -10.99 3.74
N GLY A 183 -34.75 -12.06 3.39
CA GLY A 183 -35.31 -13.16 2.62
C GLY A 183 -34.36 -14.35 2.56
N THR A 184 -34.74 -15.31 1.72
CA THR A 184 -33.90 -16.46 1.39
C THR A 184 -33.46 -16.34 -0.06
N LEU A 185 -32.16 -16.27 -0.29
CA LEU A 185 -31.57 -16.41 -1.61
C LEU A 185 -31.39 -17.89 -1.91
N ILE A 186 -32.04 -18.37 -2.95
CA ILE A 186 -31.89 -19.72 -3.48
C ILE A 186 -31.04 -19.63 -4.74
N PHE A 187 -29.98 -20.42 -4.83
CA PHE A 187 -29.17 -20.53 -6.05
C PHE A 187 -28.73 -21.97 -6.31
N LEU A 188 -28.40 -22.28 -7.55
CA LEU A 188 -28.12 -23.66 -7.95
C LEU A 188 -26.63 -23.98 -7.86
N LEU A 189 -26.29 -24.99 -7.04
CA LEU A 189 -24.99 -25.65 -7.06
C LEU A 189 -24.91 -26.60 -8.27
N ALA A 190 -24.82 -26.02 -9.46
CA ALA A 190 -24.95 -26.71 -10.74
C ALA A 190 -23.82 -27.73 -10.97
N GLY A 191 -24.15 -28.87 -11.57
CA GLY A 191 -23.22 -29.96 -11.82
C GLY A 191 -22.95 -30.81 -10.57
N THR A 192 -21.98 -31.72 -10.69
CA THR A 192 -21.62 -32.66 -9.62
C THR A 192 -20.50 -32.09 -8.76
N THR A 193 -20.68 -32.10 -7.44
CA THR A 193 -19.67 -31.72 -6.44
C THR A 193 -19.35 -32.93 -5.57
N ALA A 194 -18.07 -33.32 -5.55
CA ALA A 194 -17.59 -34.43 -4.75
C ALA A 194 -17.67 -34.13 -3.24
N VAL A 195 -17.69 -35.17 -2.41
CA VAL A 195 -17.71 -35.07 -0.95
C VAL A 195 -16.57 -34.19 -0.41
N GLN A 196 -16.80 -33.51 0.71
CA GLN A 196 -15.82 -32.71 1.46
C GLN A 196 -15.14 -31.61 0.64
N LYS A 197 -15.86 -31.07 -0.36
CA LYS A 197 -15.41 -29.93 -1.18
C LYS A 197 -16.15 -28.65 -0.81
N ASN A 198 -15.44 -27.54 -1.00
CA ASN A 198 -16.00 -26.21 -0.98
C ASN A 198 -16.24 -25.75 -2.42
N ARG A 199 -17.30 -24.98 -2.64
CA ARG A 199 -17.51 -24.14 -3.81
C ARG A 199 -17.70 -22.70 -3.36
N TYR A 200 -17.19 -21.77 -4.16
CA TYR A 200 -17.10 -20.37 -3.81
C TYR A 200 -17.97 -19.56 -4.75
N TYR A 201 -18.71 -18.61 -4.19
CA TYR A 201 -19.64 -17.77 -4.91
C TYR A 201 -19.50 -16.33 -4.45
N HIS A 202 -19.82 -15.39 -5.33
CA HIS A 202 -20.08 -14.01 -4.95
C HIS A 202 -21.55 -13.68 -5.26
N VAL A 203 -22.26 -13.19 -4.25
CA VAL A 203 -23.63 -12.67 -4.38
C VAL A 203 -23.55 -11.16 -4.56
N TYR A 204 -23.65 -10.69 -5.79
CA TYR A 204 -23.70 -9.26 -6.11
C TYR A 204 -25.11 -8.71 -5.92
N PHE A 205 -25.20 -7.47 -5.43
CA PHE A 205 -26.46 -6.79 -5.17
C PHE A 205 -26.30 -5.27 -5.23
N ASP A 206 -27.42 -4.54 -5.34
CA ASP A 206 -27.39 -3.08 -5.43
C ASP A 206 -28.68 -2.40 -4.95
N LEU A 207 -28.65 -1.07 -4.95
CA LEU A 207 -29.78 -0.19 -4.62
C LEU A 207 -30.66 0.06 -5.84
N ALA A 208 -31.93 0.35 -5.60
CA ALA A 208 -32.92 0.65 -6.65
C ALA A 208 -32.55 1.87 -7.52
N THR A 209 -31.71 2.78 -7.00
CA THR A 209 -31.19 3.93 -7.75
C THR A 209 -30.30 3.53 -8.92
N LYS A 210 -29.69 2.35 -8.89
CA LYS A 210 -28.82 1.84 -9.96
C LYS A 210 -29.60 1.35 -11.17
N ASN A 211 -30.88 1.01 -10.99
CA ASN A 211 -31.80 0.56 -12.04
C ASN A 211 -31.25 -0.60 -12.87
N LEU A 212 -30.67 -1.60 -12.21
CA LEU A 212 -30.10 -2.78 -12.86
C LEU A 212 -31.21 -3.76 -13.29
N PRO A 213 -31.03 -4.49 -14.41
CA PRO A 213 -32.03 -5.44 -14.88
C PRO A 213 -32.06 -6.68 -13.97
N ALA A 214 -33.22 -7.34 -13.88
CA ALA A 214 -33.33 -8.66 -13.28
C ALA A 214 -32.55 -9.71 -14.11
N GLN A 215 -31.93 -10.69 -13.47
CA GLN A 215 -31.33 -11.83 -14.18
C GLN A 215 -32.41 -12.61 -14.91
N SER A 216 -32.16 -12.99 -16.16
CA SER A 216 -33.04 -13.93 -16.87
C SER A 216 -32.69 -15.35 -16.42
N VAL A 217 -33.60 -15.98 -15.68
CA VAL A 217 -33.42 -17.35 -15.18
C VAL A 217 -34.45 -18.26 -15.84
N THR A 218 -33.99 -19.31 -16.51
CA THR A 218 -34.89 -20.34 -17.05
C THR A 218 -35.54 -21.08 -15.88
N SER A 219 -36.87 -21.05 -15.84
CA SER A 219 -37.65 -21.71 -14.79
C SER A 219 -37.49 -23.23 -14.88
N GLN A 220 -37.00 -23.82 -13.79
CA GLN A 220 -36.90 -25.26 -13.56
C GLN A 220 -38.03 -25.80 -12.69
N VAL A 221 -38.82 -24.90 -12.08
CA VAL A 221 -40.05 -25.17 -11.37
C VAL A 221 -41.11 -24.21 -11.89
N LYS A 222 -42.07 -24.72 -12.66
CA LYS A 222 -43.10 -23.92 -13.32
C LYS A 222 -44.48 -24.29 -12.81
N LEU A 223 -45.18 -23.30 -12.26
CA LEU A 223 -46.55 -23.43 -11.76
C LEU A 223 -47.56 -22.99 -12.83
N THR A 224 -48.59 -23.81 -13.05
CA THR A 224 -49.86 -23.42 -13.68
C THR A 224 -50.98 -23.61 -12.66
N ASP A 225 -51.62 -22.52 -12.24
CA ASP A 225 -52.72 -22.55 -11.27
C ASP A 225 -54.08 -22.85 -11.94
N ASN A 226 -54.99 -23.43 -11.16
CA ASN A 226 -56.38 -23.74 -11.50
C ASN A 226 -56.53 -24.64 -12.73
N VAL A 227 -55.61 -25.60 -12.90
CA VAL A 227 -55.89 -26.74 -13.79
C VAL A 227 -56.94 -27.63 -13.13
N THR A 228 -57.57 -28.50 -13.91
CA THR A 228 -58.38 -29.59 -13.37
C THR A 228 -57.60 -30.89 -13.46
N ASP A 229 -57.42 -31.56 -12.33
CA ASP A 229 -56.88 -32.91 -12.27
C ASP A 229 -57.85 -33.80 -11.49
N GLN A 230 -58.18 -34.97 -12.03
CA GLN A 230 -59.08 -35.96 -11.41
C GLN A 230 -60.39 -35.37 -10.86
N GLY A 231 -60.93 -34.36 -11.55
CA GLY A 231 -62.17 -33.67 -11.19
C GLY A 231 -62.06 -32.60 -10.10
N GLN A 232 -60.85 -32.23 -9.67
CA GLN A 232 -60.62 -31.16 -8.68
C GLN A 232 -59.74 -30.04 -9.23
N ALA A 233 -59.91 -28.85 -8.67
CA ALA A 233 -59.04 -27.71 -8.95
C ALA A 233 -57.66 -27.95 -8.33
N SER A 234 -56.63 -27.86 -9.17
CA SER A 234 -55.27 -28.29 -8.82
C SER A 234 -54.21 -27.29 -9.28
N TYR A 235 -53.07 -27.34 -8.61
CA TYR A 235 -51.82 -26.74 -9.11
C TYR A 235 -51.10 -27.78 -9.98
N LYS A 236 -50.77 -27.44 -11.23
CA LYS A 236 -49.85 -28.22 -12.07
C LYS A 236 -48.45 -27.65 -11.91
N ILE A 237 -47.49 -28.48 -11.50
CA ILE A 237 -46.13 -28.06 -11.19
C ILE A 237 -45.17 -28.87 -12.05
N GLU A 238 -44.59 -28.23 -13.06
CA GLU A 238 -43.68 -28.83 -14.01
C GLU A 238 -42.24 -28.65 -13.50
N THR A 239 -41.49 -29.75 -13.39
CA THR A 239 -40.08 -29.75 -12.93
C THR A 239 -39.19 -30.50 -13.91
N SER A 240 -37.87 -30.52 -13.66
CA SER A 240 -36.94 -31.32 -14.47
C SER A 240 -37.04 -32.83 -14.21
N SER A 241 -37.68 -33.26 -13.13
CA SER A 241 -37.87 -34.68 -12.76
C SER A 241 -39.23 -35.24 -13.17
N GLY A 242 -40.29 -34.41 -13.18
CA GLY A 242 -41.65 -34.80 -13.52
C GLY A 242 -42.65 -33.66 -13.33
N THR A 243 -43.93 -33.96 -13.53
CA THR A 243 -45.04 -33.03 -13.33
C THR A 243 -45.91 -33.48 -12.16
N TYR A 244 -46.05 -32.62 -11.15
CA TYR A 244 -46.91 -32.85 -10.00
C TYR A 244 -48.27 -32.20 -10.21
N TYR A 245 -49.34 -32.86 -9.78
CA TYR A 245 -50.67 -32.27 -9.67
C TYR A 245 -51.10 -32.27 -8.22
N TYR A 246 -51.38 -31.08 -7.67
CA TYR A 246 -51.68 -30.88 -6.27
C TYR A 246 -53.12 -30.39 -6.09
N HIS A 247 -53.96 -31.18 -5.42
CA HIS A 247 -55.36 -30.82 -5.18
C HIS A 247 -55.47 -29.70 -4.14
N LYS A 248 -56.00 -28.53 -4.55
CA LYS A 248 -56.02 -27.31 -3.72
C LYS A 248 -56.84 -27.43 -2.44
N THR A 249 -57.85 -28.29 -2.43
CA THR A 249 -58.71 -28.54 -1.26
C THR A 249 -58.38 -29.83 -0.52
N GLY A 250 -57.54 -30.67 -1.13
CA GLY A 250 -57.10 -31.94 -0.55
C GLY A 250 -55.80 -31.78 0.22
N GLY A 251 -54.90 -30.91 -0.26
CA GLY A 251 -53.62 -30.65 0.39
C GLY A 251 -52.54 -31.70 0.09
N GLY A 252 -52.73 -32.48 -0.98
CA GLY A 252 -51.82 -33.54 -1.41
C GLY A 252 -51.76 -33.68 -2.94
N PHE A 253 -50.74 -34.38 -3.41
CA PHE A 253 -50.51 -34.74 -4.79
C PHE A 253 -51.40 -35.91 -5.22
N SER A 254 -52.22 -35.68 -6.23
CA SER A 254 -53.06 -36.68 -6.90
C SER A 254 -52.30 -37.47 -7.96
N SER A 255 -51.39 -36.77 -8.66
CA SER A 255 -50.70 -37.32 -9.83
C SER A 255 -49.24 -36.85 -9.81
N LEU A 256 -48.33 -37.75 -10.19
CA LEU A 256 -46.90 -37.48 -10.41
C LEU A 256 -46.49 -38.12 -11.73
N ASP A 257 -46.68 -37.37 -12.81
CA ASP A 257 -46.30 -37.79 -14.15
C ASP A 257 -44.78 -37.70 -14.32
N ASP A 258 -44.14 -38.82 -14.63
CA ASP A 258 -42.74 -38.81 -14.99
C ASP A 258 -42.49 -38.34 -16.44
N LYS A 259 -41.22 -38.26 -16.84
CA LYS A 259 -40.82 -37.86 -18.21
C LYS A 259 -41.34 -38.79 -19.32
N SER A 260 -41.76 -39.99 -18.96
CA SER A 260 -42.32 -40.99 -19.88
C SER A 260 -43.85 -40.93 -19.91
N GLY A 261 -44.46 -39.97 -19.20
CA GLY A 261 -45.92 -39.80 -19.11
C GLY A 261 -46.60 -40.87 -18.25
N LYS A 262 -45.86 -41.50 -17.33
CA LYS A 262 -46.41 -42.45 -16.37
C LYS A 262 -46.72 -41.75 -15.07
N ASP A 263 -47.95 -41.89 -14.57
CA ASP A 263 -48.36 -41.34 -13.28
C ASP A 263 -48.02 -42.30 -12.14
N TRP A 264 -47.07 -41.93 -11.28
CA TRP A 264 -46.60 -42.75 -10.17
C TRP A 264 -47.58 -42.82 -8.99
N ILE A 265 -48.65 -42.02 -9.02
CA ILE A 265 -49.68 -41.98 -7.98
C ILE A 265 -51.00 -42.54 -8.53
N ASP A 266 -51.50 -42.03 -9.66
CA ASP A 266 -52.76 -42.42 -10.31
C ASP A 266 -53.96 -42.39 -9.34
N TYR A 267 -54.10 -41.29 -8.58
CA TYR A 267 -55.33 -41.03 -7.84
C TYR A 267 -56.50 -40.90 -8.80
N ASN A 268 -57.62 -41.53 -8.48
CA ASN A 268 -58.87 -41.38 -9.22
C ASN A 268 -60.07 -41.78 -8.34
N SER A 269 -61.29 -41.63 -8.86
CA SER A 269 -62.53 -41.87 -8.11
C SER A 269 -62.93 -43.35 -7.97
N ALA A 270 -62.13 -44.30 -8.48
CA ALA A 270 -62.40 -45.73 -8.29
C ALA A 270 -62.29 -46.13 -6.82
N ILE A 271 -63.18 -47.01 -6.37
CA ILE A 271 -63.29 -47.37 -4.94
C ILE A 271 -62.06 -48.18 -4.49
N GLY A 272 -61.58 -47.87 -3.29
CA GLY A 272 -60.51 -48.58 -2.61
C GLY A 272 -59.12 -48.38 -3.24
N SER A 273 -58.33 -49.45 -3.28
CA SER A 273 -56.96 -49.44 -3.80
C SER A 273 -56.85 -49.21 -5.32
N ALA A 274 -57.98 -49.25 -6.04
CA ALA A 274 -58.04 -48.96 -7.47
C ALA A 274 -57.93 -47.46 -7.79
N GLY A 275 -58.13 -46.57 -6.81
CA GLY A 275 -58.09 -45.12 -7.03
C GLY A 275 -58.10 -44.30 -5.74
N GLN A 276 -59.21 -44.35 -4.99
CA GLN A 276 -59.52 -43.38 -3.93
C GLN A 276 -58.52 -43.35 -2.76
N PHE A 277 -57.70 -44.39 -2.59
CA PHE A 277 -56.68 -44.43 -1.54
C PHE A 277 -55.33 -43.89 -2.00
N ARG A 278 -55.09 -43.76 -3.30
CA ARG A 278 -53.79 -43.33 -3.83
C ARG A 278 -53.55 -41.85 -3.57
N GLY A 279 -52.31 -41.46 -3.34
CA GLY A 279 -51.96 -40.07 -3.02
C GLY A 279 -50.65 -39.91 -2.29
N ILE A 280 -50.12 -38.67 -2.31
CA ILE A 280 -48.98 -38.25 -1.47
C ILE A 280 -49.20 -36.83 -0.91
N PRO A 281 -49.15 -36.62 0.41
CA PRO A 281 -49.16 -37.64 1.43
C PRO A 281 -50.59 -38.14 1.67
N ASN A 282 -50.73 -39.21 2.44
CA ASN A 282 -51.91 -39.42 3.27
C ASN A 282 -51.46 -39.36 4.73
N LEU A 283 -51.88 -38.36 5.52
CA LEU A 283 -51.34 -38.20 6.89
C LEU A 283 -52.17 -38.89 7.99
N VAL A 284 -53.45 -39.16 7.76
CA VAL A 284 -54.30 -39.90 8.71
C VAL A 284 -55.23 -40.84 7.97
N ARG A 285 -55.80 -41.82 8.66
CA ARG A 285 -56.74 -42.75 8.02
C ARG A 285 -57.92 -42.02 7.35
N PRO A 286 -58.45 -42.58 6.24
CA PRO A 286 -59.68 -42.06 5.63
C PRO A 286 -60.86 -41.98 6.61
N ALA A 287 -61.01 -42.97 7.49
CA ALA A 287 -62.06 -43.00 8.52
C ALA A 287 -61.92 -41.88 9.57
N ASP A 288 -60.71 -41.35 9.75
CA ASP A 288 -60.38 -40.25 10.65
C ASP A 288 -60.31 -38.90 9.91
N GLY A 289 -60.82 -38.84 8.67
CA GLY A 289 -61.00 -37.62 7.88
C GLY A 289 -60.00 -37.42 6.74
N GLY A 290 -58.96 -38.26 6.60
CA GLY A 290 -58.01 -38.23 5.47
C GLY A 290 -57.32 -36.87 5.28
N MET A 291 -56.47 -36.47 6.22
CA MET A 291 -55.79 -35.16 6.18
C MET A 291 -54.69 -35.14 5.12
N PHE A 292 -54.70 -34.06 4.33
CA PHE A 292 -53.74 -33.78 3.25
C PHE A 292 -53.73 -34.82 2.12
N HIS A 293 -54.78 -35.63 2.02
CA HIS A 293 -54.95 -36.65 0.99
C HIS A 293 -55.64 -36.05 -0.26
N PRO A 294 -55.14 -36.29 -1.49
CA PRO A 294 -55.81 -35.81 -2.70
C PRO A 294 -57.22 -36.38 -2.81
N GLY A 295 -58.14 -35.58 -3.34
CA GLY A 295 -59.55 -35.99 -3.43
C GLY A 295 -60.41 -35.52 -2.27
N THR A 296 -59.81 -35.17 -1.14
CA THR A 296 -60.53 -34.57 -0.02
C THR A 296 -60.75 -33.06 -0.22
N THR A 297 -61.62 -32.48 0.60
CA THR A 297 -61.99 -31.05 0.55
C THR A 297 -61.88 -30.35 1.91
N ASN A 298 -61.01 -30.90 2.78
CA ASN A 298 -60.87 -30.52 4.18
C ASN A 298 -59.76 -29.48 4.43
N THR A 299 -59.02 -29.06 3.40
CA THR A 299 -57.95 -28.05 3.52
C THR A 299 -58.13 -26.86 2.58
N ILE A 300 -57.42 -25.78 2.89
CA ILE A 300 -57.25 -24.60 2.03
C ILE A 300 -55.77 -24.49 1.73
N SER A 301 -55.42 -24.43 0.44
CA SER A 301 -54.04 -24.31 -0.02
C SER A 301 -53.76 -22.92 -0.59
N SER A 302 -52.55 -22.41 -0.36
CA SER A 302 -52.07 -21.12 -0.87
C SER A 302 -50.61 -21.22 -1.34
N ILE A 303 -50.22 -20.31 -2.22
CA ILE A 303 -48.84 -20.15 -2.66
C ILE A 303 -48.16 -19.19 -1.67
N VAL A 304 -47.08 -19.66 -1.04
CA VAL A 304 -46.26 -18.87 -0.11
C VAL A 304 -45.17 -18.11 -0.86
N SER A 305 -44.44 -18.81 -1.74
CA SER A 305 -43.43 -18.22 -2.62
C SER A 305 -43.39 -18.96 -3.95
N GLN A 306 -43.04 -18.26 -5.02
CA GLN A 306 -42.90 -18.85 -6.35
C GLN A 306 -41.71 -18.21 -7.06
N GLY A 307 -40.84 -19.04 -7.62
CA GLY A 307 -39.80 -18.60 -8.52
C GLY A 307 -39.24 -19.73 -9.38
N PRO A 308 -38.16 -19.48 -10.11
CA PRO A 308 -37.64 -20.41 -11.11
C PRO A 308 -37.01 -21.69 -10.53
N LEU A 309 -36.59 -21.70 -9.26
CA LEU A 309 -35.89 -22.83 -8.63
C LEU A 309 -36.68 -23.48 -7.49
N LYS A 310 -37.64 -22.77 -6.90
CA LYS A 310 -38.46 -23.26 -5.79
C LYS A 310 -39.88 -22.71 -5.86
N LEU A 311 -40.85 -23.59 -5.60
CA LEU A 311 -42.23 -23.23 -5.30
C LEU A 311 -42.54 -23.66 -3.87
N THR A 312 -43.12 -22.77 -3.06
CA THR A 312 -43.58 -23.08 -1.71
C THR A 312 -45.10 -22.99 -1.65
N LEU A 313 -45.76 -24.08 -1.28
CA LEU A 313 -47.20 -24.16 -1.04
C LEU A 313 -47.46 -24.41 0.44
N GLU A 314 -48.53 -23.85 0.97
CA GLU A 314 -48.98 -24.15 2.33
C GLU A 314 -50.44 -24.58 2.30
N SER A 315 -50.78 -25.59 3.11
CA SER A 315 -52.16 -26.05 3.26
C SER A 315 -52.52 -26.19 4.73
N ALA A 316 -53.70 -25.71 5.09
CA ALA A 316 -54.21 -25.78 6.45
C ALA A 316 -55.69 -26.13 6.49
N THR A 317 -56.14 -26.73 7.58
CA THR A 317 -57.58 -26.85 7.86
C THR A 317 -58.17 -25.51 8.26
N ALA A 318 -59.45 -25.29 7.98
CA ALA A 318 -60.13 -24.04 8.31
C ALA A 318 -60.14 -23.73 9.82
N ASP A 319 -60.05 -24.76 10.68
CA ASP A 319 -59.95 -24.61 12.14
C ASP A 319 -58.51 -24.41 12.65
N GLY A 320 -57.52 -24.41 11.75
CA GLY A 320 -56.10 -24.15 12.05
C GLY A 320 -55.38 -25.26 12.83
N LYS A 321 -56.03 -26.42 13.04
CA LYS A 321 -55.46 -27.52 13.83
C LYS A 321 -54.47 -28.38 13.06
N TRP A 322 -54.56 -28.38 11.73
CA TRP A 322 -53.61 -29.04 10.85
C TRP A 322 -53.00 -28.03 9.89
N GLN A 323 -51.70 -28.15 9.65
CA GLN A 323 -50.96 -27.28 8.75
C GLN A 323 -49.74 -28.00 8.20
N VAL A 324 -49.53 -27.92 6.89
CA VAL A 324 -48.35 -28.45 6.20
C VAL A 324 -47.80 -27.44 5.19
N GLN A 325 -46.52 -27.56 4.86
CA GLN A 325 -45.88 -26.76 3.83
C GLN A 325 -45.10 -27.68 2.88
N TRP A 326 -45.29 -27.49 1.57
CA TRP A 326 -44.51 -28.16 0.53
C TRP A 326 -43.54 -27.17 -0.11
N ALA A 327 -42.25 -27.50 -0.13
CA ALA A 327 -41.22 -26.84 -0.93
C ALA A 327 -40.84 -27.74 -2.11
N ILE A 328 -41.17 -27.33 -3.33
CA ILE A 328 -40.93 -28.09 -4.56
C ILE A 328 -39.72 -27.50 -5.29
N TYR A 329 -38.71 -28.34 -5.51
CA TYR A 329 -37.44 -28.06 -6.20
C TYR A 329 -37.40 -28.77 -7.56
N PRO A 330 -36.38 -28.56 -8.40
CA PRO A 330 -36.32 -29.16 -9.73
C PRO A 330 -36.35 -30.70 -9.71
N THR A 331 -35.72 -31.31 -8.71
CA THR A 331 -35.50 -32.77 -8.66
C THR A 331 -36.21 -33.48 -7.50
N TYR A 332 -36.80 -32.75 -6.55
CA TYR A 332 -37.49 -33.31 -5.40
C TYR A 332 -38.49 -32.31 -4.80
N ALA A 333 -39.43 -32.80 -3.99
CA ALA A 333 -40.32 -31.98 -3.18
C ALA A 333 -40.17 -32.36 -1.70
N THR A 334 -40.25 -31.37 -0.82
CA THR A 334 -40.13 -31.53 0.63
C THR A 334 -41.41 -31.07 1.32
N LEU A 335 -42.02 -31.95 2.09
CA LEU A 335 -43.12 -31.68 3.00
C LEU A 335 -42.58 -31.39 4.39
N THR A 336 -43.04 -30.31 5.01
CA THR A 336 -42.90 -30.09 6.44
C THR A 336 -44.29 -30.09 7.07
N VAL A 337 -44.51 -30.99 8.04
CA VAL A 337 -45.72 -31.04 8.85
C VAL A 337 -45.58 -30.04 9.99
N LEU A 338 -46.36 -28.96 9.97
CA LEU A 338 -46.22 -27.83 10.89
C LEU A 338 -47.14 -27.95 12.11
N LYS A 339 -48.36 -28.49 11.93
CA LYS A 339 -49.34 -28.70 12.99
C LYS A 339 -50.11 -29.99 12.77
N VAL A 340 -50.39 -30.69 13.87
CA VAL A 340 -51.18 -31.92 13.91
C VAL A 340 -52.16 -31.89 15.09
N ASN A 341 -53.28 -32.60 14.94
CA ASN A 341 -54.32 -32.73 15.98
C ASN A 341 -54.53 -34.17 16.47
N SER A 342 -53.85 -35.14 15.87
CA SER A 342 -53.87 -36.54 16.26
C SER A 342 -52.54 -37.19 15.92
N LEU A 343 -52.39 -38.47 16.29
CA LEU A 343 -51.38 -39.33 15.67
C LEU A 343 -51.52 -39.28 14.16
N TYR A 344 -50.39 -39.33 13.48
CA TYR A 344 -50.31 -39.31 12.03
C TYR A 344 -49.19 -40.23 11.53
N TRP A 345 -49.14 -40.39 10.22
CA TRP A 345 -48.07 -41.09 9.49
C TRP A 345 -47.77 -40.28 8.23
N PHE A 346 -46.75 -40.67 7.48
CA PHE A 346 -46.64 -40.27 6.08
C PHE A 346 -46.90 -41.49 5.22
N LEU A 347 -47.81 -41.42 4.24
CA LEU A 347 -48.00 -42.50 3.26
C LEU A 347 -47.73 -42.05 1.84
N TYR A 348 -47.03 -42.92 1.11
CA TYR A 348 -47.14 -43.05 -0.33
C TYR A 348 -48.06 -44.22 -0.65
N GLU A 349 -49.18 -43.91 -1.29
CA GLU A 349 -50.11 -44.89 -1.84
C GLU A 349 -50.16 -44.69 -3.36
N GLY A 350 -49.63 -45.61 -4.16
CA GLY A 350 -49.52 -45.37 -5.60
C GLY A 350 -49.17 -46.58 -6.44
N VAL A 351 -48.87 -46.32 -7.71
CA VAL A 351 -48.54 -47.33 -8.72
C VAL A 351 -47.22 -46.94 -9.38
N PRO A 352 -46.07 -47.45 -8.89
CA PRO A 352 -44.78 -47.26 -9.53
C PRO A 352 -44.88 -47.47 -11.04
N GLY A 353 -44.29 -46.57 -11.82
CA GLY A 353 -44.33 -46.61 -13.28
C GLY A 353 -45.70 -46.52 -13.96
N GLY A 354 -46.74 -46.12 -13.22
CA GLY A 354 -48.12 -46.06 -13.71
C GLY A 354 -48.87 -47.38 -13.65
N LEU A 355 -48.22 -48.47 -13.22
CA LEU A 355 -48.84 -49.76 -13.02
C LEU A 355 -47.97 -50.60 -12.08
N LEU A 356 -48.50 -50.94 -10.90
CA LEU A 356 -47.80 -51.87 -10.00
C LEU A 356 -47.79 -53.28 -10.61
N ASP A 357 -46.61 -53.76 -11.01
CA ASP A 357 -46.40 -55.06 -11.63
C ASP A 357 -45.29 -55.89 -10.96
N MET A 358 -45.03 -57.09 -11.49
CA MET A 358 -44.14 -58.05 -10.85
C MET A 358 -42.64 -57.81 -11.05
N GLN A 359 -42.28 -56.81 -11.87
CA GLN A 359 -40.90 -56.37 -12.05
C GLN A 359 -40.55 -55.20 -11.12
N ASP A 360 -41.54 -54.61 -10.46
CA ASP A 360 -41.31 -53.53 -9.50
C ASP A 360 -40.53 -54.02 -8.28
N ILE A 361 -39.76 -53.12 -7.71
CA ILE A 361 -38.92 -53.38 -6.54
C ILE A 361 -39.12 -52.31 -5.48
N VAL A 362 -38.91 -52.70 -4.22
CA VAL A 362 -38.77 -51.76 -3.11
C VAL A 362 -37.40 -51.91 -2.50
N VAL A 363 -36.68 -50.81 -2.35
CA VAL A 363 -35.31 -50.82 -1.84
C VAL A 363 -35.21 -49.90 -0.65
N ARG A 364 -34.63 -50.42 0.43
CA ARG A 364 -34.44 -49.71 1.70
C ARG A 364 -33.11 -48.96 1.73
N SER A 365 -32.93 -48.11 2.74
CA SER A 365 -31.73 -47.30 2.93
C SER A 365 -30.43 -48.11 3.07
N ASP A 366 -30.48 -49.35 3.57
CA ASP A 366 -29.35 -50.29 3.62
C ASP A 366 -29.06 -51.02 2.29
N GLY A 367 -29.88 -50.81 1.26
CA GLY A 367 -29.80 -51.48 -0.03
C GLY A 367 -30.49 -52.84 -0.08
N THR A 368 -31.20 -53.24 0.97
CA THR A 368 -32.05 -54.43 0.95
C THR A 368 -33.16 -54.24 -0.07
N ILE A 369 -33.21 -55.16 -1.04
CA ILE A 369 -34.28 -55.22 -2.05
C ILE A 369 -35.37 -56.15 -1.52
N THR A 370 -36.58 -55.63 -1.41
CA THR A 370 -37.82 -56.36 -1.09
C THR A 370 -38.63 -56.47 -2.39
N ASP A 371 -39.13 -57.67 -2.68
CA ASP A 371 -40.05 -57.88 -3.80
C ASP A 371 -41.32 -57.02 -3.59
N PHE A 372 -41.93 -56.53 -4.67
CA PHE A 372 -43.14 -55.70 -4.57
C PHE A 372 -44.31 -56.44 -3.88
N ASP A 373 -44.36 -57.78 -3.93
CA ASP A 373 -45.40 -58.56 -3.26
C ASP A 373 -45.09 -58.83 -1.77
N ASP A 374 -43.82 -58.70 -1.38
CA ASP A 374 -43.37 -58.98 -0.02
C ASP A 374 -43.66 -57.81 0.92
N ALA A 375 -44.59 -58.03 1.84
CA ALA A 375 -44.88 -57.06 2.89
C ALA A 375 -43.79 -57.06 3.97
N TRP A 376 -43.40 -55.85 4.38
CA TRP A 376 -42.47 -55.58 5.46
C TRP A 376 -43.22 -54.91 6.62
N CYS A 377 -43.08 -55.48 7.82
CA CYS A 377 -43.90 -55.18 9.00
C CYS A 377 -45.39 -55.46 8.76
N ASN A 378 -45.66 -56.70 8.36
CA ASN A 378 -46.99 -57.17 7.99
C ASN A 378 -47.86 -57.56 9.20
N ASP A 379 -49.16 -57.71 8.91
CA ASP A 379 -50.28 -58.03 9.80
C ASP A 379 -50.27 -59.48 10.35
N THR A 380 -49.13 -60.19 10.29
CA THR A 380 -49.02 -61.59 10.79
C THR A 380 -48.13 -61.74 12.02
N SER A 381 -47.48 -60.67 12.47
CA SER A 381 -46.68 -60.68 13.69
C SER A 381 -47.58 -60.67 14.94
N THR A 382 -47.88 -61.85 15.48
CA THR A 382 -48.44 -61.97 16.84
C THR A 382 -47.42 -61.64 17.95
N SER A 383 -46.21 -61.19 17.60
CA SER A 383 -45.13 -60.91 18.54
C SER A 383 -45.27 -59.50 19.14
N VAL A 384 -45.38 -59.44 20.47
CA VAL A 384 -45.37 -58.21 21.28
C VAL A 384 -43.99 -57.51 21.24
N THR A 385 -42.96 -58.18 20.72
CA THR A 385 -41.65 -57.58 20.45
C THR A 385 -41.51 -57.34 18.95
N LEU A 386 -41.48 -56.07 18.58
CA LEU A 386 -41.35 -55.59 17.20
C LEU A 386 -39.94 -55.90 16.67
N PRO A 387 -39.77 -56.51 15.49
CA PRO A 387 -38.45 -56.87 14.99
C PRO A 387 -37.69 -55.63 14.50
N ALA A 388 -36.38 -55.56 14.77
CA ALA A 388 -35.51 -54.46 14.30
C ALA A 388 -35.51 -54.29 12.77
N SER A 389 -35.91 -55.34 12.03
CA SER A 389 -36.13 -55.28 10.60
C SER A 389 -37.26 -54.32 10.19
N CYS A 390 -38.02 -53.74 11.14
CA CYS A 390 -39.12 -52.79 10.95
C CYS A 390 -38.75 -51.31 10.98
N LEU A 391 -37.49 -51.01 11.21
CA LEU A 391 -36.95 -49.67 11.00
C LEU A 391 -36.27 -49.65 9.62
N LEU A 392 -36.02 -48.46 9.10
CA LEU A 392 -35.14 -48.24 7.94
C LEU A 392 -33.73 -47.90 8.41
N PRO A 393 -32.89 -48.87 8.82
CA PRO A 393 -31.53 -48.56 9.22
C PRO A 393 -30.70 -48.24 7.97
N GLY A 394 -30.23 -47.01 7.87
CA GLY A 394 -29.14 -46.68 6.95
C GLY A 394 -27.82 -47.38 7.34
N PRO A 395 -26.79 -47.33 6.47
CA PRO A 395 -25.44 -47.84 6.78
C PRO A 395 -24.83 -47.28 8.08
N ASP A 396 -25.31 -46.12 8.52
CA ASP A 396 -24.90 -45.38 9.70
C ASP A 396 -25.98 -45.28 10.79
N TRP A 397 -27.10 -46.01 10.64
CA TRP A 397 -28.29 -45.91 11.51
C TRP A 397 -28.90 -44.50 11.58
N SER A 398 -28.66 -43.64 10.58
CA SER A 398 -29.17 -42.25 10.57
C SER A 398 -29.92 -41.86 9.29
N SER A 399 -30.27 -42.84 8.44
CA SER A 399 -30.97 -42.62 7.17
C SER A 399 -32.26 -43.44 7.11
N GLU A 400 -33.40 -42.77 7.24
CA GLU A 400 -34.74 -43.35 7.09
C GLU A 400 -35.32 -43.05 5.70
N TRP A 401 -34.99 -43.90 4.72
CA TRP A 401 -35.53 -43.76 3.37
C TRP A 401 -35.73 -45.09 2.66
N ALA A 402 -36.64 -45.09 1.70
CA ALA A 402 -36.86 -46.18 0.77
C ALA A 402 -37.19 -45.63 -0.62
N TYR A 403 -37.06 -46.46 -1.64
CA TYR A 403 -37.57 -46.14 -2.97
C TYR A 403 -38.33 -47.31 -3.59
N MET A 404 -39.34 -46.95 -4.38
CA MET A 404 -40.06 -47.87 -5.25
C MET A 404 -39.53 -47.69 -6.66
N GLY A 405 -39.06 -48.75 -7.30
CA GLY A 405 -38.44 -48.72 -8.62
C GLY A 405 -39.18 -49.57 -9.62
N ASP A 406 -39.32 -49.05 -10.84
CA ASP A 406 -39.83 -49.78 -12.00
C ASP A 406 -38.71 -49.87 -13.06
N PRO A 407 -38.15 -51.07 -13.32
CA PRO A 407 -37.12 -51.30 -14.34
C PRO A 407 -37.61 -51.11 -15.79
N ASN A 408 -38.92 -51.17 -16.05
CA ASN A 408 -39.52 -51.12 -17.38
C ASN A 408 -39.84 -49.68 -17.84
N VAL A 409 -39.67 -48.70 -16.96
CA VAL A 409 -39.92 -47.29 -17.28
C VAL A 409 -38.68 -46.57 -17.76
N GLY A 410 -38.76 -46.06 -18.99
CA GLY A 410 -37.62 -45.43 -19.66
C GLY A 410 -36.51 -46.42 -20.02
N ALA A 411 -35.35 -45.91 -20.42
CA ALA A 411 -34.23 -46.75 -20.87
C ALA A 411 -33.36 -47.32 -19.73
N VAL A 412 -33.48 -46.77 -18.52
CA VAL A 412 -32.60 -47.07 -17.37
C VAL A 412 -33.38 -47.45 -16.10
N GLY A 413 -34.68 -47.68 -16.23
CA GLY A 413 -35.61 -47.73 -15.10
C GLY A 413 -35.78 -46.36 -14.44
N ARG A 414 -36.76 -46.27 -13.55
CA ARG A 414 -37.00 -45.06 -12.75
C ARG A 414 -37.40 -45.45 -11.33
N SER A 415 -37.11 -44.60 -10.37
CA SER A 415 -37.51 -44.79 -8.98
C SER A 415 -38.16 -43.54 -8.42
N LEU A 416 -39.17 -43.73 -7.57
CA LEU A 416 -39.68 -42.72 -6.65
C LEU A 416 -39.10 -43.01 -5.27
N PHE A 417 -38.29 -42.11 -4.73
CA PHE A 417 -37.83 -42.21 -3.35
C PHE A 417 -38.75 -41.45 -2.39
N ALA A 418 -38.74 -41.87 -1.13
CA ALA A 418 -39.29 -41.15 -0.01
C ALA A 418 -38.29 -41.22 1.16
N VAL A 419 -38.04 -40.08 1.83
CA VAL A 419 -37.12 -39.96 2.96
C VAL A 419 -37.76 -39.17 4.09
N HIS A 420 -37.59 -39.62 5.32
CA HIS A 420 -37.88 -38.88 6.55
C HIS A 420 -36.55 -38.28 7.06
N HIS A 421 -36.54 -36.96 7.34
CA HIS A 421 -35.30 -36.24 7.65
C HIS A 421 -34.90 -36.42 9.11
N GLU A 422 -35.87 -36.54 10.00
CA GLU A 422 -35.67 -36.74 11.43
C GLU A 422 -35.69 -38.24 11.76
N ASP A 423 -34.49 -38.80 11.96
CA ASP A 423 -34.33 -40.18 12.43
C ASP A 423 -35.10 -40.42 13.73
N ASP A 424 -35.92 -41.48 13.76
CA ASP A 424 -36.71 -41.82 14.94
C ASP A 424 -36.69 -43.33 15.26
N THR A 425 -37.68 -43.80 16.03
CA THR A 425 -37.77 -45.21 16.47
C THR A 425 -39.14 -45.80 16.18
N LYS A 426 -39.95 -45.05 15.42
CA LYS A 426 -41.27 -45.46 14.96
C LYS A 426 -41.06 -46.40 13.79
N LEU A 427 -41.98 -47.34 13.69
CA LEU A 427 -41.87 -48.34 12.64
C LEU A 427 -42.25 -47.73 11.30
N ASP A 428 -41.61 -48.25 10.27
CA ASP A 428 -41.94 -47.98 8.89
C ASP A 428 -42.44 -49.27 8.25
N ALA A 429 -43.34 -49.15 7.29
CA ALA A 429 -43.97 -50.33 6.71
C ALA A 429 -44.17 -50.19 5.22
N TYR A 430 -43.97 -51.30 4.52
CA TYR A 430 -44.34 -51.48 3.13
C TYR A 430 -45.27 -52.67 2.98
N ARG A 431 -46.31 -52.53 2.17
CA ARG A 431 -47.07 -53.66 1.65
C ARG A 431 -47.70 -53.32 0.31
N ARG A 432 -48.04 -54.36 -0.44
CA ARG A 432 -49.01 -54.28 -1.53
C ARG A 432 -50.44 -54.41 -0.99
N ALA A 433 -51.37 -53.62 -1.53
CA ALA A 433 -52.80 -53.82 -1.29
C ALA A 433 -53.35 -54.97 -2.16
N SER A 434 -54.03 -55.95 -1.56
CA SER A 434 -54.66 -57.07 -2.26
C SER A 434 -56.00 -56.64 -2.91
N GLY A 435 -56.16 -56.81 -4.23
CA GLY A 435 -57.38 -56.48 -4.98
C GLY A 435 -57.22 -56.58 -6.51
N THR A 436 -58.25 -56.21 -7.28
CA THR A 436 -58.28 -56.28 -8.76
C THR A 436 -57.27 -55.35 -9.44
N ILE A 437 -56.90 -54.24 -8.79
CA ILE A 437 -55.77 -53.38 -9.15
C ILE A 437 -54.93 -53.17 -7.89
N SER A 438 -53.64 -53.46 -8.01
CA SER A 438 -52.68 -53.40 -6.92
C SER A 438 -52.12 -51.99 -6.78
N MET A 439 -51.81 -51.57 -5.55
CA MET A 439 -51.07 -50.34 -5.26
C MET A 439 -50.07 -50.60 -4.15
N THR A 440 -49.01 -49.81 -4.10
CA THR A 440 -48.08 -49.75 -2.98
C THR A 440 -48.75 -49.04 -1.81
N ILE A 441 -48.40 -49.46 -0.60
CA ILE A 441 -48.65 -48.70 0.63
C ILE A 441 -47.32 -48.69 1.37
N PHE A 442 -46.57 -47.61 1.19
CA PHE A 442 -45.35 -47.34 1.95
C PHE A 442 -45.63 -46.22 2.93
N GLY A 443 -45.14 -46.31 4.17
CA GLY A 443 -45.23 -45.17 5.06
C GLY A 443 -44.29 -45.14 6.25
N PHE A 444 -43.98 -43.91 6.65
CA PHE A 444 -43.20 -43.58 7.82
C PHE A 444 -44.07 -43.49 9.07
N GLY A 445 -43.58 -44.03 10.19
CA GLY A 445 -44.30 -44.06 11.45
C GLY A 445 -45.66 -44.76 11.35
N ARG A 446 -45.66 -45.94 10.73
CA ARG A 446 -46.83 -46.78 10.50
C ARG A 446 -46.58 -48.22 10.95
N TYR A 447 -47.50 -48.73 11.77
CA TYR A 447 -47.62 -50.17 12.05
C TYR A 447 -49.03 -50.63 11.69
N GLU A 448 -49.14 -51.56 10.73
CA GLU A 448 -50.43 -51.98 10.18
C GLU A 448 -51.29 -50.77 9.78
N SER A 449 -52.51 -50.63 10.30
CA SER A 449 -53.40 -49.48 10.07
C SER A 449 -53.32 -48.44 11.20
N SER A 450 -52.26 -48.44 12.00
CA SER A 450 -52.06 -47.49 13.10
C SER A 450 -50.96 -46.46 12.80
N PRO A 451 -51.26 -45.15 12.91
CA PRO A 451 -50.25 -44.09 12.87
C PRO A 451 -49.45 -44.03 14.18
N LEU A 452 -48.17 -43.68 14.09
CA LEU A 452 -47.23 -43.69 15.21
C LEU A 452 -46.52 -42.35 15.45
N LEU A 453 -46.55 -41.42 14.48
CA LEU A 453 -45.91 -40.10 14.62
C LEU A 453 -46.74 -39.19 15.52
N THR A 454 -46.04 -38.37 16.32
CA THR A 454 -46.64 -37.50 17.35
C THR A 454 -46.07 -36.08 17.37
N THR A 455 -44.84 -35.90 16.89
CA THR A 455 -44.09 -34.66 17.01
C THR A 455 -44.20 -33.84 15.73
N VAL A 456 -44.01 -32.52 15.86
CA VAL A 456 -43.84 -31.56 14.76
C VAL A 456 -42.77 -30.53 15.15
N PRO A 457 -42.05 -29.93 14.18
CA PRO A 457 -42.08 -30.28 12.77
C PRO A 457 -41.52 -31.67 12.48
N GLN A 458 -42.04 -32.31 11.43
CA GLN A 458 -41.44 -33.49 10.78
C GLN A 458 -41.34 -33.22 9.29
N THR A 459 -40.27 -33.68 8.67
CA THR A 459 -39.90 -33.32 7.30
C THR A 459 -39.69 -34.55 6.44
N PHE A 460 -40.33 -34.57 5.27
CA PHE A 460 -40.28 -35.69 4.33
C PHE A 460 -39.91 -35.17 2.95
N SER A 461 -39.08 -35.88 2.18
CA SER A 461 -38.87 -35.58 0.77
C SER A 461 -39.22 -36.74 -0.13
N ILE A 462 -39.75 -36.40 -1.31
CA ILE A 462 -40.00 -37.34 -2.40
C ILE A 462 -39.36 -36.83 -3.69
N GLY A 463 -39.00 -37.73 -4.60
CA GLY A 463 -38.50 -37.34 -5.92
C GLY A 463 -38.31 -38.50 -6.87
N LEU A 464 -38.35 -38.20 -8.17
CA LEU A 464 -38.10 -39.16 -9.24
C LEU A 464 -36.62 -39.17 -9.63
N VAL A 465 -36.07 -40.37 -9.80
CA VAL A 465 -34.68 -40.60 -10.23
C VAL A 465 -34.68 -41.54 -11.42
N ASP A 466 -33.99 -41.16 -12.51
CA ASP A 466 -33.81 -41.98 -13.71
C ASP A 466 -32.80 -43.13 -13.47
N SER A 467 -33.10 -44.01 -12.52
CA SER A 467 -32.39 -45.25 -12.24
C SER A 467 -33.16 -46.11 -11.24
N VAL A 468 -32.97 -47.43 -11.29
CA VAL A 468 -33.34 -48.38 -10.22
C VAL A 468 -32.14 -48.86 -9.39
N SER A 469 -30.93 -48.39 -9.72
CA SER A 469 -29.70 -48.79 -9.04
C SER A 469 -29.55 -48.11 -7.69
N TYR A 470 -29.36 -48.90 -6.64
CA TYR A 470 -29.14 -48.40 -5.27
C TYR A 470 -28.02 -47.34 -5.20
N SER A 471 -26.91 -47.53 -5.91
CA SER A 471 -25.78 -46.59 -5.85
C SER A 471 -26.09 -45.22 -6.46
N THR A 472 -27.03 -45.17 -7.41
CA THR A 472 -27.45 -43.94 -8.08
C THR A 472 -28.57 -43.27 -7.29
N VAL A 473 -29.58 -44.05 -6.89
CA VAL A 473 -30.72 -43.54 -6.14
C VAL A 473 -30.30 -43.04 -4.76
N SER A 474 -29.46 -43.77 -4.02
CA SER A 474 -28.97 -43.32 -2.70
C SER A 474 -28.27 -41.97 -2.79
N LYS A 475 -27.42 -41.72 -3.80
CA LYS A 475 -26.79 -40.39 -3.99
C LYS A 475 -27.80 -39.28 -4.26
N ALA A 476 -28.85 -39.56 -5.03
CA ALA A 476 -29.90 -38.59 -5.29
C ALA A 476 -30.71 -38.29 -4.02
N VAL A 477 -31.06 -39.32 -3.24
CA VAL A 477 -31.73 -39.16 -1.94
C VAL A 477 -30.86 -38.33 -1.00
N GLU A 478 -29.62 -38.73 -0.75
CA GLU A 478 -28.70 -38.01 0.14
C GLU A 478 -28.48 -36.56 -0.34
N SER A 479 -28.41 -36.31 -1.65
CA SER A 479 -28.38 -34.96 -2.23
C SER A 479 -29.64 -34.15 -1.91
N ALA A 480 -30.83 -34.76 -1.96
CA ALA A 480 -32.10 -34.08 -1.72
C ALA A 480 -32.24 -33.58 -0.27
N TYR A 481 -32.00 -34.42 0.74
CA TYR A 481 -32.32 -34.07 2.13
C TYR A 481 -31.14 -33.67 3.01
N ARG A 482 -29.92 -34.21 2.79
CA ARG A 482 -28.80 -33.88 3.68
C ARG A 482 -28.41 -32.40 3.53
N PRO A 483 -28.09 -31.72 4.63
CA PRO A 483 -27.76 -30.30 4.59
C PRO A 483 -26.42 -30.04 3.89
N VAL A 484 -26.27 -28.83 3.37
CA VAL A 484 -24.97 -28.24 3.03
C VAL A 484 -24.69 -27.12 4.02
N THR A 485 -23.43 -26.86 4.31
CA THR A 485 -23.05 -25.71 5.13
C THR A 485 -22.79 -24.54 4.21
N VAL A 486 -23.53 -23.44 4.41
CA VAL A 486 -23.38 -22.21 3.66
C VAL A 486 -22.85 -21.14 4.61
N THR A 487 -21.71 -20.56 4.27
CA THR A 487 -21.09 -19.49 5.04
C THR A 487 -20.99 -18.25 4.18
N ALA A 488 -21.63 -17.16 4.60
CA ALA A 488 -21.46 -15.85 3.99
C ALA A 488 -20.44 -15.04 4.80
N ALA A 489 -19.46 -14.46 4.10
CA ALA A 489 -18.55 -13.49 4.66
C ALA A 489 -19.24 -12.12 4.84
N VAL A 490 -18.50 -11.13 5.31
CA VAL A 490 -18.97 -9.74 5.38
C VAL A 490 -19.28 -9.23 3.98
N GLY A 491 -20.30 -8.40 3.86
CA GLY A 491 -20.56 -7.69 2.61
C GLY A 491 -19.39 -6.80 2.25
N GLU A 492 -19.19 -6.62 0.96
CA GLU A 492 -18.12 -5.83 0.38
C GLU A 492 -18.75 -4.70 -0.44
N LYS A 493 -18.18 -3.48 -0.32
CA LYS A 493 -18.52 -2.34 -1.15
C LYS A 493 -17.36 -2.08 -2.11
N ARG A 494 -17.65 -1.98 -3.41
CA ARG A 494 -16.66 -1.61 -4.43
C ARG A 494 -16.08 -0.24 -4.08
N ALA A 495 -14.76 -0.10 -4.10
CA ALA A 495 -14.14 1.21 -4.00
C ALA A 495 -14.60 2.07 -5.20
N ALA A 496 -14.86 3.35 -4.98
CA ALA A 496 -14.82 4.29 -6.10
C ALA A 496 -13.41 4.19 -6.68
N ASP A 497 -13.28 4.11 -8.01
CA ASP A 497 -12.00 3.93 -8.71
C ASP A 497 -10.98 4.96 -8.17
N VAL A 498 -10.09 4.53 -7.27
CA VAL A 498 -9.04 5.41 -6.72
C VAL A 498 -7.85 5.47 -7.67
N GLY A 499 -7.88 4.72 -8.78
CA GLY A 499 -6.71 4.45 -9.59
C GLY A 499 -5.85 3.38 -8.92
N SER A 500 -5.03 2.69 -9.70
CA SER A 500 -3.96 1.83 -9.16
C SER A 500 -2.96 2.62 -8.32
N ASP A 501 -2.87 3.93 -8.54
CA ASP A 501 -2.01 4.89 -7.87
C ASP A 501 -2.78 6.15 -7.40
N SER A 502 -2.28 6.84 -6.37
CA SER A 502 -2.87 8.10 -5.89
C SER A 502 -1.82 9.09 -5.41
N THR A 503 -1.93 10.37 -5.79
CA THR A 503 -1.08 11.46 -5.29
C THR A 503 -1.68 12.19 -4.09
N ASP A 504 -2.84 11.75 -3.57
CA ASP A 504 -3.50 12.42 -2.46
C ASP A 504 -2.75 12.19 -1.15
N ASN A 505 -2.38 13.25 -0.45
CA ASN A 505 -1.76 13.16 0.88
C ASN A 505 -2.35 14.25 1.80
N PRO A 506 -3.17 13.87 2.80
CA PRO A 506 -3.44 12.51 3.26
C PRO A 506 -4.40 11.70 2.35
N LEU A 507 -4.20 10.38 2.29
CA LEU A 507 -5.03 9.41 1.57
C LEU A 507 -6.05 8.76 2.51
N GLN A 508 -7.32 8.65 2.12
CA GLN A 508 -8.33 7.90 2.88
C GLN A 508 -8.57 6.52 2.28
N VAL A 509 -8.44 5.47 3.09
CA VAL A 509 -8.63 4.08 2.68
C VAL A 509 -9.66 3.40 3.57
N THR A 510 -10.66 2.75 2.99
CA THR A 510 -11.62 1.93 3.72
C THR A 510 -11.24 0.45 3.64
N LEU A 511 -10.99 -0.18 4.79
CA LEU A 511 -10.58 -1.58 4.87
C LEU A 511 -11.79 -2.50 4.80
N GLN A 512 -11.77 -3.43 3.84
CA GLN A 512 -12.77 -4.49 3.66
C GLN A 512 -12.11 -5.87 3.70
N THR A 513 -10.88 -5.95 3.19
CA THR A 513 -9.95 -7.08 3.32
C THR A 513 -8.61 -6.58 3.84
N ASP A 514 -7.68 -7.50 4.09
CA ASP A 514 -6.29 -7.17 4.34
C ASP A 514 -5.73 -6.38 3.15
N ARG A 515 -4.89 -5.38 3.41
CA ARG A 515 -4.28 -4.52 2.38
C ARG A 515 -2.81 -4.30 2.62
N THR A 516 -2.05 -4.18 1.54
CA THR A 516 -0.68 -3.69 1.51
C THR A 516 -0.60 -2.42 0.67
N ILE A 517 -0.17 -1.31 1.26
CA ILE A 517 -0.07 -0.01 0.60
C ILE A 517 1.34 0.53 0.77
N THR A 518 1.92 1.05 -0.30
CA THR A 518 3.29 1.60 -0.33
C THR A 518 3.25 3.10 -0.58
N ALA A 519 3.96 3.89 0.23
CA ALA A 519 4.26 5.28 -0.09
C ALA A 519 5.60 5.37 -0.84
N TYR A 520 5.60 6.04 -1.98
CA TYR A 520 6.81 6.34 -2.75
C TYR A 520 7.28 7.75 -2.43
N PHE A 521 8.56 7.85 -2.03
CA PHE A 521 9.25 9.10 -1.82
C PHE A 521 10.35 9.24 -2.88
N GLU A 522 10.36 10.38 -3.57
CA GLU A 522 11.43 10.72 -4.50
C GLU A 522 12.43 11.69 -3.86
N ARG A 523 13.71 11.52 -4.20
CA ARG A 523 14.78 12.33 -3.65
C ARG A 523 14.85 13.67 -4.38
N ASP A 524 14.89 14.75 -3.62
CA ASP A 524 15.15 16.08 -4.13
C ASP A 524 16.63 16.29 -4.45
N TYR A 525 16.88 17.05 -5.50
CA TYR A 525 18.21 17.52 -5.85
C TYR A 525 18.26 19.04 -5.87
N TYR A 526 19.36 19.58 -5.38
CA TYR A 526 19.56 21.01 -5.20
C TYR A 526 20.73 21.53 -6.03
N THR A 527 20.67 22.82 -6.36
CA THR A 527 21.69 23.50 -7.15
C THR A 527 22.54 24.43 -6.30
N VAL A 528 23.80 24.60 -6.68
CA VAL A 528 24.70 25.63 -6.12
C VAL A 528 25.03 26.61 -7.23
N THR A 529 24.53 27.84 -7.10
CA THR A 529 24.85 28.93 -8.01
C THR A 529 26.00 29.76 -7.44
N ALA A 530 27.17 29.65 -8.07
CA ALA A 530 28.36 30.39 -7.68
C ALA A 530 28.60 31.60 -8.60
N SER A 531 28.84 32.76 -8.00
CA SER A 531 29.20 33.99 -8.73
C SER A 531 30.30 34.75 -7.98
N HIS A 532 30.81 35.82 -8.58
CA HIS A 532 31.80 36.67 -7.94
C HIS A 532 31.68 38.14 -8.35
N THR A 533 32.14 39.02 -7.48
CA THR A 533 32.42 40.43 -7.78
C THR A 533 33.93 40.65 -7.84
N GLY A 534 34.39 41.55 -8.70
CA GLY A 534 35.82 41.67 -9.02
C GLY A 534 36.33 40.53 -9.91
N THR A 535 37.66 40.36 -9.98
CA THR A 535 38.29 39.39 -10.87
C THR A 535 38.89 38.21 -10.09
N GLY A 536 38.41 37.01 -10.40
CA GLY A 536 38.85 35.75 -9.82
C GLY A 536 38.01 34.60 -10.37
N THR A 537 38.08 33.44 -9.74
CA THR A 537 37.25 32.29 -10.08
C THR A 537 36.68 31.65 -8.81
N VAL A 538 35.51 31.04 -8.94
CA VAL A 538 34.90 30.23 -7.89
C VAL A 538 34.72 28.82 -8.43
N THR A 539 35.17 27.83 -7.66
CA THR A 539 35.01 26.41 -7.99
C THR A 539 34.22 25.70 -6.90
N VAL A 540 33.41 24.73 -7.31
CA VAL A 540 32.58 23.88 -6.45
C VAL A 540 33.02 22.43 -6.67
N ALA A 541 33.36 21.72 -5.59
CA ALA A 541 33.83 20.33 -5.63
C ALA A 541 33.03 19.44 -4.66
N PRO A 542 32.56 18.26 -5.08
CA PRO A 542 32.67 17.72 -6.44
C PRO A 542 31.83 18.54 -7.46
N PRO A 543 32.23 18.60 -8.74
CA PRO A 543 31.37 19.17 -9.77
C PRO A 543 30.15 18.27 -9.97
N THR A 544 28.96 18.87 -10.07
CA THR A 544 27.71 18.13 -10.27
C THR A 544 27.65 17.45 -11.64
N ASP A 545 27.00 16.28 -11.69
CA ASP A 545 26.86 15.39 -12.85
C ASP A 545 25.53 15.56 -13.61
N LEU A 546 24.92 16.75 -13.52
CA LEU A 546 23.62 17.18 -14.11
C LEU A 546 22.37 16.94 -13.25
N GLN A 547 22.38 16.03 -12.26
CA GLN A 547 21.20 15.85 -11.39
C GLN A 547 21.13 16.85 -10.23
N GLY A 548 22.26 17.32 -9.70
CA GLY A 548 22.35 18.28 -8.57
C GLY A 548 23.11 17.70 -7.37
N TYR A 549 22.92 18.28 -6.19
CA TYR A 549 23.45 17.79 -4.90
C TYR A 549 22.31 17.33 -3.99
N VAL A 550 22.58 16.40 -3.08
CA VAL A 550 21.56 15.90 -2.14
C VAL A 550 21.56 16.68 -0.82
N TYR A 551 20.43 16.66 -0.10
CA TYR A 551 20.32 17.30 1.20
C TYR A 551 21.39 16.80 2.19
N GLY A 552 22.03 17.73 2.90
CA GLY A 552 23.09 17.47 3.87
C GLY A 552 24.46 17.18 3.25
N GLU A 553 24.58 17.10 1.92
CA GLU A 553 25.87 16.96 1.26
C GLU A 553 26.76 18.18 1.55
N GLY A 554 28.02 17.94 1.89
CA GLY A 554 29.00 19.00 2.11
C GLY A 554 29.80 19.25 0.84
N VAL A 555 29.56 20.37 0.16
CA VAL A 555 30.35 20.76 -1.03
C VAL A 555 31.50 21.68 -0.63
N THR A 556 32.66 21.49 -1.24
CA THR A 556 33.83 22.37 -1.02
C THR A 556 33.80 23.52 -2.01
N ILE A 557 33.78 24.75 -1.51
CA ILE A 557 33.82 25.98 -2.28
C ILE A 557 35.21 26.59 -2.17
N THR A 558 35.82 26.93 -3.31
CA THR A 558 37.12 27.61 -3.36
C THR A 558 37.07 28.87 -4.23
N ALA A 559 37.45 30.01 -3.65
CA ALA A 559 37.70 31.26 -4.34
C ALA A 559 39.19 31.42 -4.65
N THR A 560 39.52 31.58 -5.93
CA THR A 560 40.88 31.83 -6.39
C THR A 560 40.96 33.24 -6.98
N PRO A 561 41.58 34.21 -6.28
CA PRO A 561 41.77 35.56 -6.82
C PRO A 561 42.59 35.54 -8.11
N ALA A 562 42.28 36.42 -9.05
CA ALA A 562 43.15 36.67 -10.19
C ALA A 562 44.38 37.48 -9.77
N VAL A 563 45.41 37.50 -10.63
CA VAL A 563 46.60 38.34 -10.40
C VAL A 563 46.19 39.80 -10.17
N GLY A 564 46.70 40.40 -9.08
CA GLY A 564 46.38 41.77 -8.68
C GLY A 564 45.07 41.94 -7.90
N TRP A 565 44.44 40.85 -7.46
CA TRP A 565 43.24 40.85 -6.62
C TRP A 565 43.44 40.00 -5.35
N VAL A 566 42.70 40.32 -4.30
CA VAL A 566 42.66 39.56 -3.04
C VAL A 566 41.23 39.15 -2.71
N PHE A 567 41.06 37.98 -2.10
CA PHE A 567 39.75 37.52 -1.63
C PHE A 567 39.34 38.29 -0.36
N ALA A 568 38.19 38.95 -0.39
CA ALA A 568 37.67 39.74 0.71
C ALA A 568 36.66 38.96 1.58
N GLY A 569 35.91 38.02 1.00
CA GLY A 569 34.96 37.18 1.73
C GLY A 569 33.81 36.63 0.87
N TRP A 570 33.00 35.78 1.50
CA TRP A 570 31.78 35.18 0.94
C TRP A 570 30.52 35.95 1.35
N SER A 571 29.48 35.88 0.51
CA SER A 571 28.12 36.31 0.84
C SER A 571 27.06 35.41 0.19
N GLY A 572 25.80 35.54 0.61
CA GLY A 572 24.70 34.65 0.21
C GLY A 572 24.51 33.52 1.22
N SER A 573 24.35 32.28 0.73
CA SER A 573 24.25 31.04 1.52
C SER A 573 25.53 30.69 2.29
N LEU A 574 26.64 31.36 1.99
CA LEU A 574 27.93 31.16 2.62
C LEU A 574 28.47 32.52 3.13
N THR A 575 29.09 32.52 4.30
CA THR A 575 29.69 33.73 4.90
C THR A 575 31.09 33.43 5.43
N GLY A 576 31.88 34.48 5.66
CA GLY A 576 33.24 34.38 6.21
C GLY A 576 34.34 34.75 5.22
N ASN A 577 35.60 34.67 5.67
CA ASN A 577 36.79 35.15 4.95
C ASN A 577 37.79 34.04 4.60
N GLN A 578 37.41 32.77 4.77
CA GLN A 578 38.24 31.64 4.34
C GLN A 578 38.05 31.40 2.84
N ALA A 579 39.14 31.48 2.08
CA ALA A 579 39.09 31.30 0.62
C ALA A 579 38.62 29.90 0.19
N THR A 580 38.79 28.90 1.05
CA THR A 580 38.25 27.55 0.88
C THR A 580 37.44 27.15 2.12
N THR A 581 36.21 26.67 1.91
CA THR A 581 35.31 26.24 2.99
C THR A 581 34.28 25.23 2.50
N THR A 582 33.64 24.52 3.43
CA THR A 582 32.55 23.58 3.13
C THR A 582 31.19 24.27 3.30
N LEU A 583 30.28 24.05 2.35
CA LEU A 583 28.89 24.49 2.37
C LEU A 583 27.98 23.26 2.49
N PRO A 584 27.22 23.10 3.59
CA PRO A 584 26.20 22.06 3.68
C PRO A 584 24.98 22.44 2.83
N ILE A 585 24.57 21.57 1.92
CA ILE A 585 23.39 21.77 1.06
C ILE A 585 22.12 21.55 1.88
N ASN A 586 21.30 22.59 2.05
CA ASN A 586 19.98 22.47 2.70
C ASN A 586 18.81 22.90 1.81
N GLY A 587 19.13 23.32 0.58
CA GLY A 587 18.21 23.81 -0.43
C GLY A 587 18.99 24.28 -1.65
N ASN A 588 18.36 25.06 -2.53
CA ASN A 588 19.08 25.75 -3.60
C ASN A 588 19.95 26.86 -3.00
N GLU A 589 21.27 26.76 -3.18
CA GLU A 589 22.23 27.67 -2.57
C GLU A 589 22.74 28.71 -3.58
N THR A 590 22.88 29.96 -3.16
CA THR A 590 23.48 31.02 -3.97
C THR A 590 24.62 31.67 -3.20
N ILE A 591 25.81 31.68 -3.79
CA ILE A 591 27.02 32.22 -3.16
C ILE A 591 27.72 33.23 -4.06
N VAL A 592 28.35 34.22 -3.42
CA VAL A 592 29.12 35.27 -4.11
C VAL A 592 30.48 35.43 -3.44
N ALA A 593 31.57 35.25 -4.19
CA ALA A 593 32.92 35.62 -3.77
C ALA A 593 33.18 37.10 -4.05
N ALA A 594 33.64 37.85 -3.04
CA ALA A 594 34.11 39.21 -3.25
C ALA A 594 35.63 39.21 -3.44
N PHE A 595 36.09 39.67 -4.61
CA PHE A 595 37.49 39.99 -4.85
C PHE A 595 37.66 41.51 -4.87
N VAL A 596 38.69 42.02 -4.19
CA VAL A 596 39.05 43.44 -4.21
C VAL A 596 40.46 43.63 -4.78
N PRO A 597 40.78 44.76 -5.44
CA PRO A 597 42.12 45.00 -5.97
C PRO A 597 43.19 44.93 -4.86
N ALA A 598 44.32 44.30 -5.17
CA ALA A 598 45.48 44.29 -4.29
C ALA A 598 46.10 45.70 -4.18
N SER A 599 46.57 46.03 -2.99
CA SER A 599 47.23 47.30 -2.68
C SER A 599 48.60 47.00 -2.09
N TYR A 600 49.66 47.49 -2.74
CA TYR A 600 51.06 47.26 -2.36
C TYR A 600 51.71 48.51 -1.78
N THR A 601 52.61 48.32 -0.84
CA THR A 601 53.37 49.39 -0.20
C THR A 601 54.75 49.54 -0.83
N LEU A 602 55.23 50.78 -0.93
CA LEU A 602 56.60 51.08 -1.37
C LEU A 602 57.32 51.81 -0.24
N THR A 603 58.41 51.22 0.23
CA THR A 603 59.32 51.83 1.20
C THR A 603 60.59 52.29 0.49
N VAL A 604 60.95 53.57 0.62
CA VAL A 604 62.15 54.12 0.00
C VAL A 604 63.08 54.68 1.07
N THR A 605 64.36 54.32 0.97
CA THR A 605 65.42 54.80 1.87
C THR A 605 66.53 55.48 1.07
N ALA A 606 67.18 56.48 1.66
CA ALA A 606 68.36 57.13 1.11
C ALA A 606 69.48 57.01 2.15
N THR A 607 70.58 56.35 1.78
CA THR A 607 71.66 56.07 2.73
C THR A 607 73.03 56.23 2.08
N ASP A 608 74.00 56.67 2.88
CA ASP A 608 75.41 56.36 2.63
C ASP A 608 75.72 55.01 3.31
N PRO A 609 76.31 54.04 2.60
CA PRO A 609 76.73 52.76 3.19
C PRO A 609 77.87 52.91 4.22
N THR A 610 78.49 54.09 4.36
CA THR A 610 79.69 54.30 5.18
C THR A 610 79.55 55.28 6.35
N LEU A 611 78.53 56.15 6.43
CA LEU A 611 78.36 57.13 7.52
C LEU A 611 76.88 57.36 7.92
N THR A 612 76.63 57.58 9.22
CA THR A 612 75.35 58.02 9.81
C THR A 612 75.47 59.42 10.43
N PRO A 613 74.45 60.31 10.41
CA PRO A 613 73.69 60.86 9.29
C PRO A 613 74.05 62.34 9.05
N THR A 614 74.79 62.63 7.98
CA THR A 614 74.64 63.88 7.22
C THR A 614 73.80 63.56 5.98
N THR A 615 72.93 64.45 5.53
CA THR A 615 72.04 64.21 4.37
C THR A 615 72.87 64.00 3.11
N SER A 616 73.14 62.74 2.74
CA SER A 616 73.87 62.37 1.51
C SER A 616 73.03 62.59 0.24
N GLY A 617 71.71 62.57 0.39
CA GLY A 617 70.74 62.84 -0.68
C GLY A 617 69.31 62.57 -0.22
N TYR A 618 68.37 62.65 -1.15
CA TYR A 618 66.97 62.26 -0.95
C TYR A 618 66.41 61.60 -2.22
N VAL A 619 65.29 60.91 -2.07
CA VAL A 619 64.55 60.31 -3.19
C VAL A 619 63.20 60.98 -3.33
N LEU A 620 62.85 61.39 -4.55
CA LEU A 620 61.48 61.74 -4.90
C LEU A 620 60.78 60.52 -5.49
N VAL A 621 59.55 60.29 -5.02
CA VAL A 621 58.67 59.22 -5.46
C VAL A 621 57.48 59.85 -6.18
N ALA A 622 57.24 59.47 -7.44
CA ALA A 622 56.17 60.01 -8.25
C ALA A 622 55.35 58.89 -8.94
N PRO A 623 54.03 58.77 -8.68
CA PRO A 623 53.28 59.46 -7.62
C PRO A 623 53.62 58.91 -6.23
N GLN A 624 53.60 59.75 -5.18
CA GLN A 624 53.64 59.28 -3.79
C GLN A 624 52.23 58.83 -3.35
N GLN A 625 52.10 57.58 -2.92
CA GLN A 625 50.84 57.01 -2.43
C GLN A 625 51.09 56.17 -1.16
N THR A 626 50.05 55.94 -0.37
CA THR A 626 50.11 55.02 0.78
C THR A 626 49.94 53.55 0.37
N GLY A 627 49.44 53.31 -0.84
CA GLY A 627 49.30 52.00 -1.45
C GLY A 627 49.16 52.14 -2.97
N TYR A 628 49.76 51.22 -3.69
CA TYR A 628 49.85 51.20 -5.14
C TYR A 628 49.07 50.00 -5.69
N ALA A 629 48.31 50.22 -6.75
CA ALA A 629 47.64 49.13 -7.45
C ALA A 629 48.67 48.20 -8.13
N HIS A 630 48.29 46.95 -8.37
CA HIS A 630 49.12 46.02 -9.14
C HIS A 630 49.48 46.58 -10.52
N ASN A 631 50.74 46.43 -10.91
CA ASN A 631 51.40 47.01 -12.08
C ASN A 631 51.45 48.56 -12.11
N ALA A 632 51.14 49.25 -11.01
CA ALA A 632 51.36 50.69 -10.95
C ALA A 632 52.85 50.99 -11.19
N GLN A 633 53.13 51.94 -12.08
CA GLN A 633 54.47 52.42 -12.34
C GLN A 633 54.78 53.59 -11.41
N VAL A 634 55.88 53.46 -10.67
CA VAL A 634 56.35 54.48 -9.73
C VAL A 634 57.74 54.93 -10.17
N THR A 635 57.88 56.21 -10.49
CA THR A 635 59.16 56.80 -10.86
C THR A 635 59.90 57.27 -9.62
N LEU A 636 61.15 56.86 -9.49
CA LEU A 636 62.08 57.23 -8.43
C LEU A 636 63.18 58.13 -8.99
N GLY A 637 63.41 59.27 -8.35
CA GLY A 637 64.52 60.18 -8.66
C GLY A 637 65.43 60.35 -7.46
N ALA A 638 66.69 59.96 -7.59
CA ALA A 638 67.71 60.18 -6.57
C ALA A 638 68.41 61.52 -6.79
N TYR A 639 68.38 62.37 -5.77
CA TYR A 639 68.99 63.71 -5.80
C TYR A 639 70.08 63.77 -4.72
N ALA A 640 71.33 63.87 -5.17
CA ALA A 640 72.47 63.96 -4.27
C ALA A 640 72.54 65.36 -3.63
N SER A 641 72.93 65.42 -2.36
CA SER A 641 73.22 66.69 -1.69
C SER A 641 74.60 67.22 -2.10
N ALA A 642 74.89 68.50 -1.81
CA ALA A 642 76.20 69.08 -2.12
C ALA A 642 77.35 68.25 -1.51
N GLY A 643 78.39 67.96 -2.32
CA GLY A 643 79.50 67.09 -1.92
C GLY A 643 79.23 65.59 -2.10
N TRP A 644 78.08 65.18 -2.65
CA TRP A 644 77.73 63.78 -2.93
C TRP A 644 77.37 63.58 -4.40
N GLN A 645 77.48 62.34 -4.85
CA GLN A 645 76.97 61.85 -6.13
C GLN A 645 76.12 60.60 -5.91
N PHE A 646 75.08 60.43 -6.74
CA PHE A 646 74.31 59.19 -6.77
C PHE A 646 75.20 58.06 -7.31
N ARG A 647 75.18 56.91 -6.63
CA ARG A 647 75.97 55.74 -7.01
C ARG A 647 75.10 54.69 -7.70
N GLU A 648 74.08 54.20 -7.00
CA GLU A 648 73.21 53.12 -7.50
C GLU A 648 71.93 52.98 -6.66
N TRP A 649 70.94 52.30 -7.24
CA TRP A 649 69.78 51.76 -6.53
C TRP A 649 70.09 50.35 -6.01
N GLN A 650 69.52 50.00 -4.85
CA GLN A 650 69.57 48.65 -4.26
C GLN A 650 68.18 48.23 -3.73
N GLY A 651 68.00 46.94 -3.47
CA GLY A 651 66.72 46.34 -3.04
C GLY A 651 65.92 45.82 -4.23
N ASP A 652 64.62 46.12 -4.26
CA ASP A 652 63.70 45.69 -5.33
C ASP A 652 63.85 46.51 -6.63
N LEU A 653 64.82 47.43 -6.66
CA LEU A 653 65.24 48.17 -7.84
C LEU A 653 66.78 48.26 -7.84
N GLY A 654 67.41 48.12 -9.01
CA GLY A 654 68.86 48.16 -9.17
C GLY A 654 69.31 49.06 -10.32
N GLY A 655 70.60 49.38 -10.38
CA GLY A 655 71.21 50.12 -11.49
C GLY A 655 71.68 51.52 -11.13
N THR A 656 72.44 52.13 -12.04
CA THR A 656 73.19 53.38 -11.79
C THR A 656 72.52 54.63 -12.40
N ASP A 657 71.35 54.50 -13.03
CA ASP A 657 70.57 55.65 -13.50
C ASP A 657 69.86 56.32 -12.30
N PRO A 658 70.09 57.62 -12.02
CA PRO A 658 69.41 58.32 -10.93
C PRO A 658 67.91 58.46 -11.12
N HIS A 659 67.36 58.18 -12.31
CA HIS A 659 65.93 58.20 -12.59
C HIS A 659 65.45 56.85 -13.14
N GLN A 660 64.63 56.14 -12.36
CA GLN A 660 64.12 54.81 -12.76
C GLN A 660 62.65 54.61 -12.42
N THR A 661 62.01 53.67 -13.12
CA THR A 661 60.61 53.30 -12.91
C THR A 661 60.50 51.90 -12.34
N LEU A 662 59.90 51.78 -11.15
CA LEU A 662 59.55 50.53 -10.51
C LEU A 662 58.10 50.14 -10.88
N THR A 663 57.87 48.86 -11.18
CA THR A 663 56.52 48.32 -11.38
C THR A 663 56.07 47.56 -10.13
N MET A 664 54.98 48.01 -9.51
CA MET A 664 54.48 47.45 -8.25
C MET A 664 53.72 46.14 -8.48
N VAL A 665 54.40 45.00 -8.27
CA VAL A 665 53.79 43.65 -8.34
C VAL A 665 53.61 42.99 -6.97
N ASN A 666 54.29 43.52 -5.95
CA ASN A 666 54.27 43.14 -4.55
C ASN A 666 54.67 44.37 -3.71
N ASP A 667 54.66 44.22 -2.38
CA ASP A 667 55.31 45.20 -1.49
C ASP A 667 56.80 45.30 -1.87
N ALA A 668 57.30 46.53 -2.02
CA ALA A 668 58.64 46.79 -2.51
C ALA A 668 59.43 47.71 -1.57
N HIS A 669 60.73 47.45 -1.48
CA HIS A 669 61.69 48.23 -0.71
C HIS A 669 62.89 48.61 -1.60
N VAL A 670 63.14 49.91 -1.75
CA VAL A 670 64.22 50.45 -2.58
C VAL A 670 65.12 51.38 -1.76
N THR A 671 66.43 51.30 -1.99
CA THR A 671 67.43 52.15 -1.36
C THR A 671 68.23 52.92 -2.41
N ALA A 672 68.29 54.25 -2.30
CA ALA A 672 69.25 55.09 -3.04
C ALA A 672 70.58 55.16 -2.27
N VAL A 673 71.66 54.77 -2.96
CA VAL A 673 73.02 54.79 -2.42
C VAL A 673 73.75 56.00 -2.98
N PHE A 674 74.33 56.81 -2.10
CA PHE A 674 75.14 57.98 -2.46
C PHE A 674 76.60 57.78 -2.05
N ALA A 675 77.53 58.42 -2.76
CA ALA A 675 78.96 58.43 -2.46
C ALA A 675 79.50 59.86 -2.41
N PRO A 676 80.49 60.17 -1.56
CA PRO A 676 81.08 61.51 -1.48
C PRO A 676 81.88 61.87 -2.75
N LEU A 677 82.01 63.16 -3.02
CA LEU A 677 82.89 63.74 -4.05
C LEU A 677 84.24 64.13 -3.44
N PHE A 678 85.32 63.79 -4.16
CA PHE A 678 86.70 64.18 -3.83
C PHE A 678 87.29 65.03 -4.96
N TYR A 679 88.16 65.97 -4.61
CA TYR A 679 88.78 66.95 -5.51
C TYR A 679 90.31 67.01 -5.32
N THR A 680 91.01 67.49 -6.33
CA THR A 680 92.48 67.58 -6.33
C THR A 680 92.96 69.03 -6.27
N LEU A 681 93.95 69.34 -5.43
CA LEU A 681 94.64 70.63 -5.43
C LEU A 681 96.04 70.50 -6.04
N ALA A 682 96.36 71.35 -7.01
CA ALA A 682 97.71 71.50 -7.54
C ALA A 682 98.39 72.73 -6.91
N ALA A 683 99.70 72.64 -6.63
CA ALA A 683 100.45 73.76 -6.08
C ALA A 683 101.79 73.98 -6.77
N HIS A 684 102.09 75.25 -7.09
CA HIS A 684 103.32 75.67 -7.79
C HIS A 684 103.94 76.90 -7.13
N ALA A 685 105.24 77.14 -7.36
CA ALA A 685 105.93 78.35 -6.92
C ALA A 685 106.47 79.10 -8.13
N GLU A 686 106.38 80.44 -8.12
CA GLU A 686 106.83 81.30 -9.21
C GLU A 686 107.61 82.52 -8.67
N ASP A 687 108.47 83.12 -9.49
CA ASP A 687 109.05 84.44 -9.21
C ASP A 687 108.08 85.58 -9.57
N GLU A 688 108.41 86.84 -9.21
CA GLU A 688 107.59 88.01 -9.56
C GLU A 688 107.45 88.24 -11.08
N ALA A 689 108.26 87.58 -11.92
CA ALA A 689 108.14 87.62 -13.38
C ALA A 689 107.28 86.48 -13.94
N GLY A 690 106.75 85.58 -13.09
CA GLY A 690 105.90 84.45 -13.46
C GLY A 690 106.67 83.19 -13.90
N ASN A 691 107.98 83.10 -13.61
CA ASN A 691 108.76 81.91 -13.91
C ASN A 691 108.64 80.87 -12.80
N LEU A 692 108.37 79.62 -13.16
CA LEU A 692 108.29 78.51 -12.20
C LEU A 692 109.61 78.28 -11.47
N LEU A 693 109.51 78.15 -10.15
CA LEU A 693 110.59 77.82 -9.25
C LEU A 693 110.57 76.33 -8.91
N ALA A 694 111.75 75.77 -8.65
CA ALA A 694 111.93 74.32 -8.47
C ALA A 694 111.30 73.75 -7.19
N SER A 695 110.91 74.60 -6.23
CA SER A 695 110.31 74.18 -4.95
C SER A 695 108.86 74.65 -4.86
N PRO A 696 107.85 73.77 -5.07
CA PRO A 696 106.46 74.15 -4.91
C PRO A 696 106.11 74.40 -3.44
N PRO A 697 104.98 75.07 -3.18
CA PRO A 697 104.29 75.09 -1.90
C PRO A 697 104.19 73.72 -1.24
N LEU A 698 104.25 73.72 0.09
CA LEU A 698 103.86 72.58 0.89
C LEU A 698 102.34 72.64 1.10
N LEU A 699 101.65 71.60 0.66
CA LEU A 699 100.27 71.33 1.03
C LEU A 699 100.27 70.38 2.23
N ALA A 700 99.39 70.61 3.20
CA ALA A 700 99.09 69.56 4.17
C ALA A 700 98.66 68.28 3.43
N PRO A 701 99.17 67.10 3.82
CA PRO A 701 98.88 65.87 3.10
C PRO A 701 97.36 65.64 3.08
N ALA A 702 96.82 65.31 1.89
CA ALA A 702 95.47 64.79 1.79
C ALA A 702 95.37 63.55 2.67
N ALA A 703 94.35 63.49 3.52
CA ALA A 703 94.12 62.31 4.37
C ALA A 703 93.80 61.05 3.53
N ASP A 704 93.39 61.23 2.26
CA ASP A 704 93.00 60.18 1.32
C ASP A 704 93.82 60.27 0.01
N PRO A 705 94.35 59.15 -0.53
CA PRO A 705 94.93 59.09 -1.88
C PRO A 705 94.01 59.62 -3.01
N ALA A 706 92.69 59.62 -2.80
CA ALA A 706 91.68 60.11 -3.75
C ALA A 706 91.61 61.65 -3.84
N GLY A 707 92.24 62.39 -2.92
CA GLY A 707 92.24 63.85 -2.87
C GLY A 707 91.58 64.41 -1.61
N TYR A 708 91.08 65.64 -1.70
CA TYR A 708 90.44 66.38 -0.61
C TYR A 708 88.91 66.36 -0.78
N ALA A 709 88.17 66.17 0.31
CA ALA A 709 86.70 66.16 0.28
C ALA A 709 86.11 67.56 -0.02
N TYR A 710 84.89 67.60 -0.56
CA TYR A 710 84.15 68.86 -0.71
C TYR A 710 84.02 69.60 0.63
N GLY A 711 84.41 70.87 0.67
CA GLY A 711 84.41 71.71 1.86
C GLY A 711 85.56 71.46 2.84
N GLU A 712 86.51 70.58 2.52
CA GLU A 712 87.68 70.31 3.36
C GLU A 712 88.59 71.55 3.45
N LEU A 713 89.07 71.86 4.66
CA LEU A 713 90.03 72.92 4.92
C LEU A 713 91.46 72.38 4.84
N VAL A 714 92.21 72.83 3.84
CA VAL A 714 93.58 72.40 3.57
C VAL A 714 94.54 73.50 3.99
N ALA A 715 95.48 73.18 4.88
CA ALA A 715 96.55 74.10 5.22
C ALA A 715 97.60 74.15 4.11
N VAL A 716 98.00 75.35 3.71
CA VAL A 716 98.99 75.57 2.66
C VAL A 716 100.10 76.47 3.20
N GLN A 717 101.34 76.12 2.89
CA GLN A 717 102.53 76.81 3.37
C GLN A 717 103.50 77.04 2.22
N ALA A 718 103.98 78.27 2.08
CA ALA A 718 104.97 78.63 1.09
C ALA A 718 106.34 78.17 1.60
N ALA A 719 106.98 77.24 0.87
CA ALA A 719 108.28 76.68 1.22
C ALA A 719 109.37 77.77 1.25
N GLU A 720 110.36 77.67 2.13
CA GLU A 720 111.48 78.62 2.11
C GLU A 720 112.41 78.35 0.92
N ILE A 721 112.73 79.39 0.15
CA ILE A 721 113.65 79.33 -0.99
C ILE A 721 114.89 80.19 -0.67
N PRO A 722 116.09 79.60 -0.57
CA PRO A 722 117.31 80.36 -0.23
C PRO A 722 117.56 81.53 -1.19
N GLY A 723 117.79 82.72 -0.64
CA GLY A 723 118.03 83.94 -1.43
C GLY A 723 116.77 84.64 -1.95
N MET A 724 115.57 84.09 -1.71
CA MET A 724 114.30 84.72 -2.06
C MET A 724 113.43 84.95 -0.80
N ARG A 725 112.53 85.93 -0.87
CA ARG A 725 111.46 86.19 0.11
C ARG A 725 110.10 85.90 -0.51
N PHE A 726 109.19 85.32 0.26
CA PHE A 726 107.80 85.12 -0.15
C PHE A 726 107.06 86.46 -0.27
N VAL A 727 106.21 86.59 -1.28
CA VAL A 727 105.44 87.81 -1.60
C VAL A 727 103.95 87.60 -1.35
N GLY A 728 103.40 86.46 -1.77
CA GLY A 728 101.98 86.15 -1.61
C GLY A 728 101.53 84.93 -2.42
N TRP A 729 100.29 84.54 -2.21
CA TRP A 729 99.57 83.50 -2.93
C TRP A 729 98.70 84.08 -4.05
N ALA A 730 98.55 83.32 -5.13
CA ALA A 730 97.61 83.57 -6.21
C ALA A 730 96.93 82.27 -6.68
N GLY A 731 95.90 82.39 -7.52
CA GLY A 731 95.08 81.27 -7.99
C GLY A 731 93.83 81.09 -7.13
N ALA A 732 93.56 79.86 -6.69
CA ALA A 732 92.42 79.54 -5.82
C ALA A 732 92.56 80.06 -4.38
N LEU A 733 93.73 80.61 -4.03
CA LEU A 733 94.00 81.29 -2.78
C LEU A 733 94.71 82.61 -3.04
N THR A 734 94.30 83.68 -2.37
CA THR A 734 94.98 84.99 -2.39
C THR A 734 95.27 85.44 -0.97
N SER A 735 96.54 85.46 -0.58
CA SER A 735 96.98 85.88 0.76
C SER A 735 98.44 86.31 0.75
N THR A 736 98.83 87.26 1.59
CA THR A 736 100.24 87.62 1.82
C THR A 736 100.86 86.86 2.99
N ASN A 737 100.07 86.04 3.70
CA ASN A 737 100.57 85.19 4.77
C ASN A 737 101.29 83.97 4.21
N GLN A 738 102.44 83.64 4.78
CA GLN A 738 103.22 82.48 4.35
C GLN A 738 102.51 81.15 4.63
N ASN A 739 101.61 81.12 5.62
CA ASN A 739 100.76 79.97 5.98
C ASN A 739 99.30 80.40 5.92
N GLU A 740 98.44 79.62 5.28
CA GLU A 740 97.03 79.96 5.09
C GLU A 740 96.14 78.70 4.98
N MET A 741 94.82 78.85 5.11
CA MET A 741 93.85 77.76 4.92
C MET A 741 93.04 77.97 3.64
N LEU A 742 92.89 76.94 2.83
CA LEU A 742 92.03 76.90 1.63
C LEU A 742 90.88 75.93 1.85
N THR A 743 89.64 76.36 1.64
CA THR A 743 88.49 75.46 1.56
C THR A 743 88.37 74.87 0.16
N VAL A 744 88.40 73.55 0.03
CA VAL A 744 88.30 72.84 -1.24
C VAL A 744 86.85 72.77 -1.68
N MET A 745 86.48 73.61 -2.65
CA MET A 745 85.13 73.60 -3.22
C MET A 745 85.07 72.93 -4.60
N GLY A 746 86.23 72.58 -5.15
CA GLY A 746 86.44 71.97 -6.47
C GLY A 746 87.92 71.63 -6.68
N SER A 747 88.25 71.04 -7.83
CA SER A 747 89.66 70.82 -8.21
C SER A 747 90.26 72.12 -8.74
N ASP A 748 91.37 72.56 -8.14
CA ASP A 748 91.90 73.92 -8.32
C ASP A 748 93.43 73.97 -8.17
N THR A 749 94.03 75.12 -8.52
CA THR A 749 95.49 75.36 -8.44
C THR A 749 95.81 76.58 -7.55
N ILE A 750 96.85 76.47 -6.73
CA ILE A 750 97.43 77.59 -5.97
C ILE A 750 98.89 77.85 -6.36
N THR A 751 99.30 79.12 -6.31
CA THR A 751 100.67 79.53 -6.67
C THR A 751 101.28 80.39 -5.56
N ALA A 752 102.47 80.05 -5.06
CA ALA A 752 103.27 80.90 -4.17
C ALA A 752 104.26 81.77 -4.96
N ILE A 753 104.26 83.08 -4.74
CA ILE A 753 105.08 84.05 -5.47
C ILE A 753 106.26 84.50 -4.61
N TYR A 754 107.47 84.60 -5.18
CA TYR A 754 108.71 84.97 -4.48
C TYR A 754 109.52 86.07 -5.19
N ALA A 755 110.29 86.85 -4.41
CA ALA A 755 111.19 87.92 -4.87
C ALA A 755 112.64 87.72 -4.36
N VAL A 756 113.66 88.15 -5.11
CA VAL A 756 115.08 87.99 -4.73
C VAL A 756 115.53 89.00 -3.66
N ASN A 757 116.36 88.58 -2.70
CA ASN A 757 116.96 89.47 -1.68
C ASN A 757 118.23 90.18 -2.19
N TYR A 758 118.37 91.49 -1.93
CA TYR A 758 119.59 92.28 -2.20
C TYR A 758 120.23 92.76 -0.88
N TYR A 759 121.55 92.66 -0.74
CA TYR A 759 122.31 93.21 0.40
C TYR A 759 123.30 94.27 -0.08
N ALA A 760 123.31 95.45 0.53
CA ALA A 760 124.25 96.54 0.23
C ALA A 760 125.49 96.46 1.15
N ILE A 761 126.68 96.75 0.61
CA ILE A 761 127.94 96.85 1.36
C ILE A 761 128.49 98.27 1.13
N ASP A 762 128.68 99.05 2.20
CA ASP A 762 129.34 100.36 2.18
C ASP A 762 130.86 100.21 2.44
N VAL A 763 131.69 100.95 1.71
CA VAL A 763 133.14 101.05 1.93
C VAL A 763 133.57 102.52 1.91
N ASP A 764 134.07 103.04 3.03
CA ASP A 764 134.66 104.39 3.17
C ASP A 764 136.17 104.36 2.94
N VAL A 765 136.73 105.34 2.22
CA VAL A 765 138.16 105.72 2.28
C VAL A 765 138.26 107.25 2.37
N ILE A 766 138.99 107.73 3.37
CA ILE A 766 139.17 109.14 3.79
C ILE A 766 140.44 109.73 3.14
N ASP A 767 140.31 110.94 2.57
CA ASP A 767 141.27 111.90 1.96
C ASP A 767 142.58 111.42 1.30
#